data_AF-A0A9P6S4B9-F1
#
_entry.id   AF-A0A9P6S4B9-F1
#
_cell.length_a   1.000
_cell.length_b   1.000
_cell.length_c   1.000
_cell.angle_alpha   90.00
_cell.angle_beta   90.00
_cell.angle_gamma   90.00
#
_symmetry.space_group_name_H-M   'P 1'
#
loop_
_entity.id
_entity.type
_entity.pdbx_description
1 polymer ?
#
loop_
_entity_poly.entity_id
_entity_poly.type
_entity_poly.pdbx_seq_one_letter_code
_entity_poly.pdbx_strand_id
1 'polypeptide(L)'
;MQRQWMLDLEKDTKEQERIQWLGVKMVEEFLKASSKNSTIIAEILLLGPFLDCDHYRKLLGSFIIELDRPHILDVPMLQGLVQLVQDARPGYLMADDLVAILTVLQLHLLRIHQQSAEHPFHLTLAVSRILDVMADHKVQDLDRISLEEPLSAVISLLKDNPDPFLMYQASYAFQALQYVPNNETSLQAVVRYSTGLAESLIKISCLAKLDLETPLEGLRGIQAMMAEAVDVAKSAYDGTLSLMESGRGLLYSVRKGLGSGHKQPWYLAIRTADALVREGRLADLSSLIRDAPCRGDPFFQWGISQLLADIAVGSEWDNNVRQQSIDILDDLLRNDPDWKRDASVREWMRTLFTLIASEPDPAIQEGSCRLLHGLKSDVDAGQSITYPLRTRLPVCKSLLLARVQEIPPVEYKLHRFKAQRLKPRHHQVYVKPKARASLQSRDDDLFPLEENVKEFLSSKREVMLLLGDSGSGKSTFSRYLEQELWKQYKEGDPIPLFITLPSITNPQREMIDQQLKIYEFTEEQAWELRQSRRDFILICDGYDESQKGVNLHSTNLLNQDGQWHAKMIISCRSQHVKAGTTYQDWFRPQGDRYKSLLTTAPDLFQEAVIAPFSRAQIKDYVEQYVKSDDDHFTPSKPLDWTMDDYMGSLLGIRDLMALVSNPFLLSLALVALPGLVKTKEELRNVRISRIELYDIFADNWLRCGLQRLRESTMSEADRDAFEELESDFVPLAMKYLEELSTAIFKNQDGNPVVTFDERKDRDEWQGNFFGSNREIRLLRVSCPVIPSGKNKHRFLHRSLLEYFYSRTFSDSKDPEAETDEDDDEPPPRTFAMVRESIAGHPLRQQSILNQPLVIQFLAERAQVDMVFKQQLLAMVESLDVDAQSVQAAVQAVEILTMARIRFNGFNLSGARKQK
;
A
#
# COMPACT_ATOMS: atom_id res chain seq x y z
N MET A 1 31.42 -11.56 8.03
CA MET A 1 30.04 -12.04 8.27
C MET A 1 29.00 -11.07 7.73
N GLN A 2 28.82 -9.86 8.28
CA GLN A 2 27.79 -8.89 7.85
C GLN A 2 27.67 -8.68 6.32
N ARG A 3 28.78 -8.42 5.60
CA ARG A 3 28.73 -8.24 4.12
C ARG A 3 28.14 -9.45 3.38
N GLN A 4 28.36 -10.67 3.86
CA GLN A 4 27.77 -11.88 3.27
C GLN A 4 26.26 -11.94 3.56
N TRP A 5 25.86 -11.65 4.79
CA TRP A 5 24.45 -11.60 5.19
C TRP A 5 23.67 -10.53 4.41
N MET A 6 24.26 -9.36 4.15
CA MET A 6 23.70 -8.33 3.26
C MET A 6 23.49 -8.88 1.83
N LEU A 7 24.52 -9.48 1.23
CA LEU A 7 24.46 -10.06 -0.12
C LEU A 7 23.50 -11.24 -0.26
N ASP A 8 23.16 -11.92 0.84
CA ASP A 8 22.17 -13.00 0.86
C ASP A 8 20.75 -12.48 1.15
N LEU A 9 20.61 -11.42 1.95
CA LEU A 9 19.36 -10.67 2.12
C LEU A 9 18.93 -9.96 0.82
N GLU A 10 19.89 -9.46 0.02
CA GLU A 10 19.65 -8.88 -1.32
C GLU A 10 19.00 -9.85 -2.32
N LYS A 11 18.95 -11.16 -2.00
CA LYS A 11 18.34 -12.20 -2.85
C LYS A 11 16.92 -12.56 -2.40
N ASP A 12 16.52 -12.31 -1.16
CA ASP A 12 15.17 -12.59 -0.65
C ASP A 12 14.35 -11.31 -0.45
N THR A 13 13.68 -10.91 -1.52
CA THR A 13 12.71 -9.80 -1.54
C THR A 13 11.63 -9.89 -0.45
N LYS A 14 11.22 -11.08 0.01
CA LYS A 14 10.18 -11.22 1.05
C LYS A 14 10.72 -10.92 2.45
N GLU A 15 11.98 -11.27 2.71
CA GLU A 15 12.63 -10.95 3.97
C GLU A 15 13.11 -9.49 4.00
N GLN A 16 13.43 -8.90 2.84
CA GLN A 16 13.58 -7.44 2.70
C GLN A 16 12.28 -6.68 3.01
N GLU A 17 11.16 -7.05 2.38
CA GLU A 17 9.82 -6.49 2.69
C GLU A 17 9.50 -6.62 4.20
N ARG A 18 9.92 -7.73 4.82
CA ARG A 18 9.71 -7.99 6.25
C ARG A 18 10.59 -7.11 7.14
N ILE A 19 11.89 -7.00 6.86
CA ILE A 19 12.81 -6.18 7.66
C ILE A 19 12.43 -4.70 7.58
N GLN A 20 11.99 -4.21 6.41
CA GLN A 20 11.44 -2.86 6.28
C GLN A 20 10.19 -2.67 7.15
N TRP A 21 9.25 -3.62 7.13
CA TRP A 21 8.05 -3.58 7.98
C TRP A 21 8.37 -3.65 9.48
N LEU A 22 9.35 -4.47 9.89
CA LEU A 22 9.83 -4.51 11.28
C LEU A 22 10.47 -3.18 11.70
N GLY A 23 11.22 -2.53 10.80
CA GLY A 23 11.78 -1.20 11.03
C GLY A 23 10.71 -0.13 11.24
N VAL A 24 9.65 -0.14 10.42
CA VAL A 24 8.46 0.71 10.61
C VAL A 24 7.78 0.43 11.96
N LYS A 25 7.67 -0.84 12.37
CA LYS A 25 7.10 -1.21 13.68
C LYS A 25 7.95 -0.75 14.86
N MET A 26 9.28 -0.77 14.76
CA MET A 26 10.16 -0.20 15.78
C MET A 26 9.97 1.33 15.91
N VAL A 27 9.74 2.05 14.80
CA VAL A 27 9.34 3.47 14.85
C VAL A 27 7.98 3.65 15.52
N GLU A 28 6.96 2.86 15.15
CA GLU A 28 5.65 2.94 15.81
C GLU A 28 5.72 2.70 17.33
N GLU A 29 6.51 1.73 17.80
CA GLU A 29 6.72 1.48 19.23
C GLU A 29 7.52 2.57 19.93
N PHE A 30 8.53 3.17 19.27
CA PHE A 30 9.24 4.34 19.79
C PHE A 30 8.30 5.55 19.95
N LEU A 31 7.35 5.75 19.03
CA LEU A 31 6.37 6.83 19.09
C LEU A 31 5.33 6.61 20.20
N LYS A 32 4.97 5.36 20.53
CA LYS A 32 4.05 5.00 21.62
C LYS A 32 4.71 5.04 23.01
N ALA A 33 6.04 4.96 23.10
CA ALA A 33 6.76 4.81 24.36
C ALA A 33 6.61 6.05 25.27
N SER A 34 5.97 5.86 26.43
CA SER A 34 5.74 6.91 27.44
C SER A 34 7.02 7.40 28.14
N SER A 35 8.11 6.63 28.06
CA SER A 35 9.44 7.03 28.49
C SER A 35 10.49 6.50 27.49
N LYS A 36 11.20 7.43 26.84
CA LYS A 36 12.24 7.15 25.84
C LYS A 36 13.60 7.23 26.53
N ASN A 37 14.04 6.13 27.15
CA ASN A 37 15.35 6.11 27.81
C ASN A 37 16.52 6.04 26.80
N SER A 38 17.74 6.27 27.27
CA SER A 38 18.94 6.29 26.40
C SER A 38 19.15 5.02 25.57
N THR A 39 18.72 3.84 26.07
CA THR A 39 18.80 2.57 25.32
C THR A 39 17.78 2.53 24.18
N ILE A 40 16.54 2.90 24.44
CA ILE A 40 15.45 2.99 23.45
C ILE A 40 15.80 4.02 22.36
N ILE A 41 16.46 5.12 22.74
CA ILE A 41 16.98 6.14 21.82
C ILE A 41 18.15 5.57 20.99
N ALA A 42 19.17 4.96 21.60
CA ALA A 42 20.30 4.36 20.89
C ALA A 42 19.85 3.32 19.84
N GLU A 43 18.83 2.53 20.18
CA GLU A 43 18.29 1.47 19.34
C GLU A 43 17.50 1.98 18.13
N ILE A 44 16.68 3.03 18.28
CA ILE A 44 15.92 3.56 17.15
C ILE A 44 16.81 4.29 16.13
N LEU A 45 17.92 4.88 16.59
CA LEU A 45 18.88 5.58 15.73
C LEU A 45 19.58 4.64 14.74
N LEU A 46 19.79 3.37 15.10
CA LEU A 46 20.32 2.36 14.19
C LEU A 46 19.45 2.15 12.94
N LEU A 47 18.16 2.45 13.02
CA LEU A 47 17.24 2.34 11.88
C LEU A 47 17.22 3.59 11.00
N GLY A 48 17.63 4.76 11.52
CA GLY A 48 17.60 6.03 10.79
C GLY A 48 18.15 5.95 9.35
N PRO A 49 19.34 5.37 9.13
CA PRO A 49 19.93 5.16 7.79
C PRO A 49 19.22 4.15 6.88
N PHE A 50 18.18 3.45 7.36
CA PHE A 50 17.48 2.36 6.65
C PHE A 50 15.98 2.60 6.45
N LEU A 51 15.38 3.56 7.17
CA LEU A 51 13.99 3.96 6.98
C LEU A 51 13.75 4.58 5.59
N ASP A 52 12.50 4.56 5.15
CA ASP A 52 12.01 5.46 4.10
C ASP A 52 11.86 6.91 4.62
N CYS A 53 11.66 7.86 3.71
CA CYS A 53 11.57 9.28 4.05
C CYS A 53 10.41 9.59 5.00
N ASP A 54 9.22 8.98 4.81
CA ASP A 54 8.05 9.27 5.65
C ASP A 54 8.28 8.81 7.10
N HIS A 55 8.85 7.61 7.31
CA HIS A 55 9.13 7.11 8.65
C HIS A 55 10.35 7.78 9.30
N TYR A 56 11.37 8.15 8.53
CA TYR A 56 12.46 8.99 9.01
C TYR A 56 11.93 10.36 9.48
N ARG A 57 11.06 11.02 8.70
CA ARG A 57 10.49 12.34 9.06
C ARG A 57 9.55 12.26 10.26
N LYS A 58 8.73 11.20 10.40
CA LYS A 58 7.94 10.92 11.62
C LYS A 58 8.83 10.76 12.85
N LEU A 59 9.96 10.06 12.72
CA LEU A 59 10.93 9.87 13.79
C LEU A 59 11.57 11.21 14.19
N LEU A 60 12.10 11.96 13.22
CA LEU A 60 12.73 13.27 13.43
C LEU A 60 11.79 14.27 14.12
N GLY A 61 10.54 14.38 13.66
CA GLY A 61 9.53 15.23 14.30
C GLY A 61 9.26 14.86 15.75
N SER A 62 9.36 13.57 16.11
CA SER A 62 9.19 13.12 17.50
C SER A 62 10.32 13.58 18.42
N PHE A 63 11.57 13.62 17.94
CA PHE A 63 12.69 14.19 18.70
C PHE A 63 12.53 15.70 18.90
N ILE A 64 12.13 16.44 17.85
CA ILE A 64 11.88 17.89 17.92
C ILE A 64 10.75 18.19 18.93
N ILE A 65 9.64 17.45 18.89
CA ILE A 65 8.48 17.63 19.78
C ILE A 65 8.78 17.26 21.24
N GLU A 66 9.66 16.29 21.52
CA GLU A 66 10.12 16.03 22.89
C GLU A 66 11.02 17.16 23.40
N LEU A 67 11.96 17.63 22.58
CA LEU A 67 12.92 18.65 22.98
C LEU A 67 12.30 20.04 23.15
N ASP A 68 11.22 20.40 22.47
CA ASP A 68 10.52 21.68 22.69
C ASP A 68 9.76 21.75 24.04
N ARG A 69 9.60 20.61 24.76
CA ARG A 69 8.85 20.60 26.03
C ARG A 69 9.54 21.42 27.12
N PRO A 70 8.78 22.11 28.00
CA PRO A 70 9.31 22.94 29.08
C PRO A 70 9.75 22.10 30.29
N HIS A 71 10.70 21.19 30.07
CA HIS A 71 11.23 20.25 31.07
C HIS A 71 12.75 20.41 31.23
N ILE A 72 13.35 19.65 32.15
CA ILE A 72 14.81 19.56 32.27
C ILE A 72 15.37 18.92 30.99
N LEU A 73 16.50 19.42 30.51
CA LEU A 73 17.14 18.96 29.27
C LEU A 73 17.46 17.45 29.32
N ASP A 74 16.85 16.68 28.42
CA ASP A 74 17.19 15.27 28.19
C ASP A 74 18.40 15.20 27.25
N VAL A 75 19.59 15.01 27.84
CA VAL A 75 20.86 14.95 27.09
C VAL A 75 20.91 13.76 26.12
N PRO A 76 20.44 12.54 26.47
CA PRO A 76 20.24 11.46 25.48
C PRO A 76 19.32 11.83 24.31
N MET A 77 18.19 12.52 24.55
CA MET A 77 17.30 12.97 23.47
C MET A 77 18.00 13.97 22.55
N LEU A 78 18.75 14.90 23.13
CA LEU A 78 19.55 15.89 22.40
C LEU A 78 20.63 15.22 21.54
N GLN A 79 21.38 14.27 22.10
CA GLN A 79 22.38 13.48 21.38
C GLN A 79 21.74 12.69 20.23
N GLY A 80 20.57 12.08 20.48
CA GLY A 80 19.84 11.32 19.46
C GLY A 80 19.33 12.19 18.31
N LEU A 81 18.81 13.39 18.57
CA LEU A 81 18.45 14.33 17.52
C LEU A 81 19.65 14.68 16.63
N VAL A 82 20.78 15.02 17.24
CA VAL A 82 22.01 15.37 16.52
C VAL A 82 22.48 14.20 15.66
N GLN A 83 22.53 12.99 16.22
CA GLN A 83 22.91 11.79 15.47
C GLN A 83 21.95 11.52 14.30
N LEU A 84 20.63 11.59 14.51
CA LEU A 84 19.64 11.34 13.45
C LEU A 84 19.77 12.30 12.28
N VAL A 85 20.15 13.55 12.55
CA VAL A 85 20.38 14.61 11.54
C VAL A 85 21.75 14.44 10.85
N GLN A 86 22.77 13.96 11.54
CA GLN A 86 24.09 13.66 10.95
C GLN A 86 24.08 12.38 10.09
N ASP A 87 23.35 11.36 10.50
CA ASP A 87 23.21 10.06 9.82
C ASP A 87 22.10 10.07 8.73
N ALA A 88 21.66 11.27 8.30
CA ALA A 88 20.56 11.46 7.37
C ALA A 88 20.91 11.09 5.91
N ARG A 89 19.95 10.53 5.17
CA ARG A 89 20.07 10.33 3.72
C ARG A 89 19.87 11.63 2.94
N PRO A 90 20.57 11.84 1.80
CA PRO A 90 20.35 13.00 0.93
C PRO A 90 18.87 13.18 0.55
N GLY A 91 18.33 14.37 0.79
CA GLY A 91 16.94 14.73 0.50
C GLY A 91 15.89 14.30 1.55
N TYR A 92 16.30 13.70 2.68
CA TYR A 92 15.34 13.38 3.77
C TYR A 92 15.12 14.57 4.72
N LEU A 93 16.15 15.42 4.89
CA LEU A 93 16.10 16.69 5.61
C LEU A 93 15.63 17.82 4.68
N MET A 94 14.81 18.72 5.20
CA MET A 94 14.39 19.98 4.60
C MET A 94 14.97 21.15 5.40
N ALA A 95 15.02 22.35 4.79
CA ALA A 95 15.49 23.56 5.46
C ALA A 95 14.72 23.84 6.76
N ASP A 96 13.38 23.74 6.71
CA ASP A 96 12.48 23.98 7.82
C ASP A 96 12.76 23.11 9.05
N ASP A 97 13.19 21.85 8.85
CA ASP A 97 13.50 20.95 9.96
C ASP A 97 14.70 21.47 10.77
N LEU A 98 15.74 21.91 10.06
CA LEU A 98 17.00 22.40 10.65
C LEU A 98 16.80 23.78 11.31
N VAL A 99 15.95 24.63 10.72
CA VAL A 99 15.52 25.91 11.31
C VAL A 99 14.70 25.69 12.58
N ALA A 100 13.75 24.74 12.58
CA ALA A 100 12.97 24.39 13.76
C ALA A 100 13.87 23.85 14.89
N ILE A 101 14.83 22.98 14.57
CA ILE A 101 15.81 22.45 15.52
C ILE A 101 16.63 23.58 16.15
N LEU A 102 17.24 24.46 15.34
CA LEU A 102 18.03 25.58 15.89
C LEU A 102 17.19 26.51 16.77
N THR A 103 15.92 26.73 16.43
CA THR A 103 15.00 27.54 17.24
C THR A 103 14.78 26.92 18.63
N VAL A 104 14.53 25.61 18.70
CA VAL A 104 14.39 24.89 19.99
C VAL A 104 15.69 24.95 20.80
N LEU A 105 16.85 24.72 20.17
CA LEU A 105 18.15 24.76 20.84
C LEU A 105 18.49 26.16 21.37
N GLN A 106 18.20 27.21 20.60
CA GLN A 106 18.38 28.61 20.99
C GLN A 106 17.49 28.96 22.20
N LEU A 107 16.22 28.55 22.19
CA LEU A 107 15.30 28.76 23.31
C LEU A 107 15.77 28.06 24.60
N HIS A 108 16.36 26.87 24.51
CA HIS A 108 16.94 26.21 25.68
C HIS A 108 18.21 26.89 26.19
N LEU A 109 19.13 27.29 25.30
CA LEU A 109 20.32 28.06 25.69
C LEU A 109 19.96 29.38 26.40
N LEU A 110 18.86 30.03 26.00
CA LEU A 110 18.32 31.24 26.64
C LEU A 110 17.64 30.98 28.00
N ARG A 111 17.15 29.76 28.25
CA ARG A 111 16.35 29.42 29.45
C ARG A 111 17.15 28.77 30.59
N ILE A 112 18.36 28.29 30.34
CA ILE A 112 19.13 27.55 31.34
C ILE A 112 19.63 28.44 32.49
N HIS A 113 19.42 27.96 33.70
CA HIS A 113 19.88 28.61 34.93
C HIS A 113 21.37 28.34 35.18
N GLN A 114 22.09 29.31 35.75
CA GLN A 114 23.57 29.34 35.88
C GLN A 114 24.20 28.28 36.82
N GLN A 115 23.45 27.24 37.20
CA GLN A 115 23.86 26.23 38.19
C GLN A 115 24.28 24.87 37.59
N SER A 116 24.18 24.68 36.27
CA SER A 116 24.74 23.51 35.57
C SER A 116 25.70 23.97 34.47
N ALA A 117 26.94 23.46 34.49
CA ALA A 117 27.92 23.66 33.43
C ALA A 117 27.72 22.67 32.25
N GLU A 118 27.08 21.54 32.52
CA GLU A 118 26.84 20.44 31.57
C GLU A 118 25.90 20.82 30.42
N HIS A 119 24.74 21.39 30.77
CA HIS A 119 23.68 21.65 29.79
C HIS A 119 24.08 22.71 28.74
N PRO A 120 24.74 23.83 29.10
CA PRO A 120 25.26 24.78 28.11
C PRO A 120 26.27 24.14 27.15
N PHE A 121 27.17 23.26 27.64
CA PHE A 121 28.14 22.58 26.79
C PHE A 121 27.44 21.66 25.77
N HIS A 122 26.55 20.78 26.22
CA HIS A 122 25.87 19.84 25.33
C HIS A 122 24.97 20.52 24.28
N LEU A 123 24.28 21.61 24.64
CA LEU A 123 23.50 22.39 23.67
C LEU A 123 24.37 23.16 22.69
N THR A 124 25.51 23.71 23.13
CA THR A 124 26.44 24.41 22.23
C THR A 124 27.10 23.43 21.25
N LEU A 125 27.40 22.21 21.71
CA LEU A 125 27.83 21.10 20.86
C LEU A 125 26.73 20.73 19.84
N ALA A 126 25.49 20.55 20.29
CA ALA A 126 24.37 20.25 19.39
C ALA A 126 24.18 21.35 18.33
N VAL A 127 24.16 22.62 18.72
CA VAL A 127 24.09 23.77 17.79
C VAL A 127 25.21 23.70 16.76
N SER A 128 26.46 23.47 17.17
CA SER A 128 27.56 23.37 16.21
C SER A 128 27.40 22.22 15.21
N ARG A 129 26.93 21.04 15.65
CA ARG A 129 26.73 19.87 14.78
C ARG A 129 25.52 20.03 13.84
N ILE A 130 24.52 20.83 14.21
CA ILE A 130 23.41 21.20 13.32
C ILE A 130 23.85 22.25 12.29
N LEU A 131 24.62 23.28 12.70
CA LEU A 131 25.19 24.29 11.79
C LEU A 131 26.15 23.66 10.76
N ASP A 132 26.98 22.71 11.19
CA ASP A 132 27.80 21.85 10.33
C ASP A 132 26.95 21.20 9.21
N VAL A 133 25.82 20.56 9.57
CA VAL A 133 24.93 19.88 8.62
C VAL A 133 24.21 20.86 7.69
N MET A 134 23.84 22.06 8.17
CA MET A 134 23.24 23.11 7.34
C MET A 134 24.22 23.67 6.29
N ALA A 135 25.49 23.82 6.65
CA ALA A 135 26.55 24.21 5.72
C ALA A 135 26.81 23.13 4.65
N ASP A 136 26.71 21.85 5.00
CA ASP A 136 26.84 20.73 4.06
C ASP A 136 25.66 20.66 3.07
N HIS A 137 24.43 20.82 3.56
CA HIS A 137 23.20 20.61 2.79
C HIS A 137 22.68 21.85 2.05
N LYS A 138 23.34 23.01 2.19
CA LYS A 138 22.97 24.28 1.54
C LYS A 138 21.54 24.74 1.84
N VAL A 139 21.20 24.88 3.12
CA VAL A 139 20.05 25.71 3.51
C VAL A 139 20.31 27.13 3.01
N GLN A 140 19.40 27.72 2.22
CA GLN A 140 19.60 29.05 1.61
C GLN A 140 18.86 30.17 2.35
N ASP A 141 17.93 29.80 3.25
CA ASP A 141 16.90 30.69 3.78
C ASP A 141 16.95 30.81 5.32
N LEU A 142 18.16 30.75 5.93
CA LEU A 142 18.29 31.04 7.36
C LEU A 142 17.94 32.52 7.60
N ASP A 143 16.89 32.78 8.38
CA ASP A 143 16.47 34.15 8.64
C ASP A 143 17.43 34.87 9.61
N ARG A 144 18.02 35.95 9.10
CA ARG A 144 19.06 36.69 9.82
C ARG A 144 18.57 37.32 11.12
N ILE A 145 17.34 37.85 11.11
CA ILE A 145 16.83 38.74 12.17
C ILE A 145 16.21 37.92 13.31
N SER A 146 15.47 36.86 12.98
CA SER A 146 14.76 36.02 13.95
C SER A 146 15.61 34.87 14.52
N LEU A 147 16.63 34.40 13.80
CA LEU A 147 17.43 33.24 14.21
C LEU A 147 18.95 33.50 14.27
N GLU A 148 19.57 34.01 13.21
CA GLU A 148 21.05 34.19 13.16
C GLU A 148 21.56 35.20 14.19
N GLU A 149 21.05 36.44 14.21
CA GLU A 149 21.48 37.50 15.14
C GLU A 149 21.32 37.08 16.61
N PRO A 150 20.14 36.60 17.08
CA PRO A 150 20.01 36.15 18.47
C PRO A 150 20.82 34.90 18.79
N LEU A 151 21.03 33.96 17.85
CA LEU A 151 21.89 32.79 18.08
C LEU A 151 23.37 33.22 18.20
N SER A 152 23.83 34.11 17.33
CA SER A 152 25.17 34.71 17.36
C SER A 152 25.42 35.45 18.67
N ALA A 153 24.44 36.21 19.18
CA ALA A 153 24.52 36.89 20.46
C ALA A 153 24.65 35.91 21.65
N VAL A 154 23.85 34.84 21.68
CA VAL A 154 23.91 33.80 22.72
C VAL A 154 25.25 33.06 22.70
N ILE A 155 25.71 32.64 21.52
CA ILE A 155 27.02 31.96 21.38
C ILE A 155 28.17 32.90 21.78
N SER A 156 28.10 34.19 21.45
CA SER A 156 29.12 35.17 21.82
C SER A 156 29.30 35.31 23.34
N LEU A 157 28.20 35.28 24.10
CA LEU A 157 28.24 35.28 25.57
C LEU A 157 28.88 34.01 26.14
N LEU A 158 28.65 32.84 25.51
CA LEU A 158 29.22 31.55 25.94
C LEU A 158 30.70 31.43 25.59
N LYS A 159 31.15 32.03 24.48
CA LYS A 159 32.57 32.16 24.11
C LYS A 159 33.38 32.97 25.13
N ASP A 160 32.73 33.83 25.92
CA ASP A 160 33.40 34.62 26.97
C ASP A 160 33.54 33.88 28.33
N ASN A 161 33.02 32.66 28.46
CA ASN A 161 32.96 31.88 29.70
C ASN A 161 34.37 31.48 30.25
N PRO A 162 34.55 31.35 31.58
CA PRO A 162 35.78 30.81 32.18
C PRO A 162 36.02 29.31 31.98
N ASP A 163 34.99 28.50 31.68
CA ASP A 163 35.15 27.09 31.31
C ASP A 163 35.78 27.00 29.90
N PRO A 164 36.99 26.42 29.75
CA PRO A 164 37.67 26.35 28.47
C PRO A 164 36.99 25.39 27.48
N PHE A 165 36.21 24.39 27.94
CA PHE A 165 35.52 23.45 27.06
C PHE A 165 34.28 24.09 26.43
N LEU A 166 33.46 24.78 27.23
CA LEU A 166 32.36 25.62 26.72
C LEU A 166 32.86 26.79 25.86
N MET A 167 33.98 27.44 26.24
CA MET A 167 34.62 28.49 25.44
C MET A 167 35.07 27.97 24.05
N TYR A 168 35.68 26.78 24.00
CA TYR A 168 36.04 26.13 22.73
C TYR A 168 34.80 25.81 21.90
N GLN A 169 33.82 25.14 22.48
CA GLN A 169 32.62 24.69 21.77
C GLN A 169 31.79 25.88 21.23
N ALA A 170 31.70 26.97 21.99
CA ALA A 170 31.07 28.21 21.53
C ALA A 170 31.88 28.90 20.42
N SER A 171 33.22 28.86 20.48
CA SER A 171 34.07 29.38 19.39
C SER A 171 33.92 28.57 18.10
N TYR A 172 33.78 27.25 18.20
CA TYR A 172 33.47 26.37 17.06
C TYR A 172 32.07 26.67 16.50
N ALA A 173 31.03 26.71 17.35
CA ALA A 173 29.66 27.04 16.93
C ALA A 173 29.57 28.41 16.25
N PHE A 174 30.30 29.41 16.75
CA PHE A 174 30.38 30.75 16.15
C PHE A 174 31.02 30.72 14.76
N GLN A 175 32.07 29.92 14.56
CA GLN A 175 32.68 29.73 13.24
C GLN A 175 31.74 28.99 12.29
N ALA A 176 31.10 27.89 12.72
CA ALA A 176 30.14 27.16 11.91
C ALA A 176 29.01 28.07 11.39
N LEU A 177 28.49 28.97 12.24
CA LEU A 177 27.47 29.94 11.88
C LEU A 177 27.90 30.86 10.71
N GLN A 178 29.18 31.24 10.60
CA GLN A 178 29.67 32.09 9.50
C GLN A 178 29.64 31.36 8.13
N TYR A 179 29.52 30.03 8.10
CA TYR A 179 29.50 29.23 6.87
C TYR A 179 28.09 28.80 6.44
N VAL A 180 27.05 29.06 7.23
CA VAL A 180 25.65 28.85 6.84
C VAL A 180 25.16 30.06 6.01
N PRO A 181 24.56 29.87 4.82
CA PRO A 181 23.92 30.96 4.07
C PRO A 181 22.71 31.54 4.81
N ASN A 182 22.55 32.86 4.75
CA ASN A 182 21.41 33.58 5.30
C ASN A 182 20.60 34.28 4.20
N ASN A 183 19.39 34.74 4.55
CA ASN A 183 18.48 35.43 3.63
C ASN A 183 18.87 36.90 3.33
N GLU A 184 20.11 37.33 3.62
CA GLU A 184 20.57 38.69 3.37
C GLU A 184 21.09 38.87 1.94
N THR A 185 20.63 39.92 1.24
CA THR A 185 21.20 40.24 -0.07
C THR A 185 22.62 40.76 0.07
N SER A 186 23.52 40.40 -0.86
CA SER A 186 24.96 40.72 -0.76
C SER A 186 25.26 42.22 -0.58
N LEU A 187 24.37 43.11 -1.03
CA LEU A 187 24.46 44.56 -0.84
C LEU A 187 24.18 45.02 0.60
N GLN A 188 23.30 44.33 1.34
CA GLN A 188 23.00 44.65 2.74
C GLN A 188 24.17 44.24 3.66
N ALA A 189 24.75 43.06 3.43
CA ALA A 189 25.93 42.58 4.15
C ALA A 189 27.12 43.56 4.04
N VAL A 190 27.38 44.07 2.83
CA VAL A 190 28.46 45.04 2.56
C VAL A 190 28.27 46.36 3.33
N VAL A 191 27.03 46.82 3.51
CA VAL A 191 26.73 48.08 4.24
C VAL A 191 26.95 47.95 5.75
N ARG A 192 26.83 46.75 6.33
CA ARG A 192 27.02 46.53 7.78
C ARG A 192 28.50 46.35 8.21
N TYR A 193 29.38 45.92 7.31
CA TYR A 193 30.79 45.60 7.62
C TYR A 193 31.81 46.51 6.91
N SER A 194 31.41 47.71 6.47
CA SER A 194 32.20 48.53 5.53
C SER A 194 33.43 49.25 6.13
N THR A 195 34.53 48.52 6.35
CA THR A 195 35.90 49.07 6.31
C THR A 195 36.87 48.12 5.60
N GLY A 196 36.71 47.90 4.29
CA GLY A 196 37.67 47.10 3.50
C GLY A 196 37.11 46.44 2.23
N LEU A 197 37.06 47.21 1.14
CA LEU A 197 37.05 46.83 -0.29
C LEU A 197 36.71 45.38 -0.76
N ALA A 198 35.78 45.35 -1.72
CA ALA A 198 35.76 44.53 -2.94
C ALA A 198 35.38 43.03 -2.89
N GLU A 199 34.23 42.77 -3.53
CA GLU A 199 33.82 41.56 -4.29
C GLU A 199 34.64 40.27 -4.13
N SER A 200 34.16 39.36 -3.28
CA SER A 200 34.44 37.92 -3.37
C SER A 200 33.12 37.13 -3.46
N LEU A 201 32.79 36.65 -4.67
CA LEU A 201 31.58 35.87 -4.94
C LEU A 201 31.74 34.42 -4.47
N ILE A 202 31.49 34.18 -3.18
CA ILE A 202 31.69 32.87 -2.53
C ILE A 202 30.63 31.85 -2.99
N LYS A 203 30.91 31.15 -4.11
CA LYS A 203 30.26 29.89 -4.50
C LYS A 203 30.89 28.70 -3.78
N ILE A 204 30.67 28.56 -2.46
CA ILE A 204 31.01 27.31 -1.77
C ILE A 204 30.07 26.20 -2.23
N SER A 205 30.63 25.20 -2.91
CA SER A 205 29.97 23.94 -3.21
C SER A 205 30.89 22.75 -2.91
N CYS A 206 31.73 22.89 -1.89
CA CYS A 206 32.97 22.12 -1.75
C CYS A 206 32.73 20.64 -1.41
N LEU A 207 32.01 20.30 -0.34
CA LEU A 207 31.87 18.90 0.09
C LEU A 207 31.10 18.04 -0.93
N ALA A 208 30.09 18.59 -1.60
CA ALA A 208 29.38 17.92 -2.71
C ALA A 208 30.12 17.97 -4.07
N LYS A 209 31.40 18.38 -4.11
CA LYS A 209 32.26 18.41 -5.32
C LYS A 209 33.74 18.10 -5.05
N LEU A 210 34.10 17.58 -3.88
CA LEU A 210 35.42 17.02 -3.70
C LEU A 210 35.45 15.72 -4.50
N ASP A 211 36.22 15.71 -5.59
CA ASP A 211 36.39 14.53 -6.44
C ASP A 211 37.35 13.57 -5.76
N LEU A 212 36.79 12.83 -4.80
CA LEU A 212 37.50 12.12 -3.76
C LEU A 212 38.25 10.89 -4.27
N GLU A 213 38.09 10.53 -5.55
CA GLU A 213 38.87 9.51 -6.25
C GLU A 213 40.37 9.88 -6.37
N THR A 214 40.75 11.16 -6.27
CA THR A 214 42.16 11.62 -6.33
C THR A 214 42.63 12.31 -5.03
N PRO A 215 43.12 11.55 -4.02
CA PRO A 215 43.37 12.06 -2.66
C PRO A 215 44.23 13.33 -2.57
N LEU A 216 45.33 13.38 -3.33
CA LEU A 216 46.33 14.44 -3.24
C LEU A 216 45.93 15.74 -3.95
N GLU A 217 44.96 15.71 -4.87
CA GLU A 217 44.52 16.92 -5.59
C GLU A 217 43.40 17.64 -4.84
N GLY A 218 42.45 16.89 -4.25
CA GLY A 218 41.45 17.44 -3.33
C GLY A 218 42.10 18.13 -2.12
N LEU A 219 43.07 17.49 -1.46
CA LEU A 219 43.81 18.08 -0.34
C LEU A 219 44.56 19.36 -0.74
N ARG A 220 45.19 19.40 -1.93
CA ARG A 220 45.87 20.60 -2.45
C ARG A 220 44.90 21.73 -2.77
N GLY A 221 43.72 21.44 -3.30
CA GLY A 221 42.68 22.44 -3.54
C GLY A 221 42.19 23.09 -2.23
N ILE A 222 42.07 22.31 -1.17
CA ILE A 222 41.73 22.81 0.17
C ILE A 222 42.89 23.64 0.75
N GLN A 223 44.13 23.19 0.66
CA GLN A 223 45.32 23.95 1.07
C GLN A 223 45.45 25.29 0.33
N ALA A 224 45.11 25.34 -0.97
CA ALA A 224 45.13 26.57 -1.77
C ALA A 224 44.09 27.59 -1.28
N MET A 225 42.82 27.19 -1.07
CA MET A 225 41.79 28.09 -0.52
C MET A 225 42.13 28.55 0.92
N MET A 226 42.79 27.69 1.72
CA MET A 226 43.30 28.10 3.03
C MET A 226 44.43 29.13 2.93
N ALA A 227 45.29 29.04 1.91
CA ALA A 227 46.35 30.03 1.68
C ALA A 227 45.78 31.39 1.25
N GLU A 228 44.78 31.42 0.35
CA GLU A 228 44.08 32.66 -0.04
C GLU A 228 43.44 33.37 1.16
N ALA A 229 42.80 32.62 2.06
CA ALA A 229 42.23 33.17 3.31
C ALA A 229 43.31 33.72 4.26
N VAL A 230 44.51 33.11 4.29
CA VAL A 230 45.63 33.56 5.13
C VAL A 230 46.30 34.82 4.59
N ASP A 231 46.43 34.98 3.27
CA ASP A 231 47.08 36.16 2.68
C ASP A 231 46.25 37.45 2.85
N VAL A 232 44.92 37.35 2.92
CA VAL A 232 44.06 38.48 3.36
C VAL A 232 44.36 38.85 4.82
N ALA A 233 44.48 37.86 5.71
CA ALA A 233 44.68 38.06 7.14
C ALA A 233 46.09 38.59 7.51
N LYS A 234 47.13 38.30 6.72
CA LYS A 234 48.52 38.77 6.95
C LYS A 234 48.61 40.28 7.12
N SER A 235 47.80 41.04 6.39
CA SER A 235 47.81 42.52 6.41
C SER A 235 47.58 43.17 7.78
N ALA A 236 47.03 42.43 8.75
CA ALA A 236 46.81 42.88 10.12
C ALA A 236 47.76 42.23 11.17
N TYR A 237 48.61 41.30 10.77
CA TYR A 237 49.30 40.38 11.69
C TYR A 237 50.60 40.95 12.30
N ASP A 238 51.26 41.87 11.60
CA ASP A 238 52.58 42.42 12.00
C ASP A 238 52.56 43.30 13.27
N GLY A 239 51.38 43.62 13.82
CA GLY A 239 51.21 44.60 14.90
C GLY A 239 51.44 44.11 16.35
N THR A 240 51.56 42.80 16.60
CA THR A 240 51.33 42.23 17.96
C THR A 240 52.38 41.25 18.49
N LEU A 241 53.64 41.31 18.02
CA LEU A 241 54.67 40.31 18.37
C LEU A 241 55.26 40.38 19.81
N SER A 242 54.79 41.26 20.70
CA SER A 242 55.53 41.70 21.90
C SER A 242 55.01 41.23 23.27
N LEU A 243 54.10 40.24 23.35
CA LEU A 243 53.46 39.82 24.62
C LEU A 243 53.39 38.28 24.82
N MET A 244 54.45 37.55 24.45
CA MET A 244 54.40 36.09 24.30
C MET A 244 54.62 35.27 25.60
N GLU A 245 55.03 35.87 26.71
CA GLU A 245 55.65 35.14 27.85
C GLU A 245 54.69 34.58 28.92
N SER A 246 53.36 34.63 28.73
CA SER A 246 52.38 34.25 29.78
C SER A 246 51.42 33.11 29.43
N GLY A 247 51.43 32.61 28.19
CA GLY A 247 50.48 31.60 27.67
C GLY A 247 49.05 32.13 27.47
N ARG A 248 48.45 32.73 28.52
CA ARG A 248 47.08 33.30 28.49
C ARG A 248 46.93 34.44 27.47
N GLY A 249 48.01 35.15 27.14
CA GLY A 249 48.01 36.25 26.18
C GLY A 249 47.65 35.84 24.75
N LEU A 250 48.00 34.62 24.32
CA LEU A 250 47.67 34.12 22.98
C LEU A 250 46.15 33.88 22.88
N LEU A 251 45.58 33.18 23.86
CA LEU A 251 44.15 32.89 23.96
C LEU A 251 43.29 34.17 23.96
N TYR A 252 43.72 35.20 24.71
CA TYR A 252 43.06 36.51 24.73
C TYR A 252 43.11 37.23 23.36
N SER A 253 44.21 37.10 22.64
CA SER A 253 44.38 37.68 21.30
C SER A 253 43.47 37.00 20.28
N VAL A 254 43.42 35.67 20.27
CA VAL A 254 42.53 34.89 19.39
C VAL A 254 41.06 35.11 19.74
N ARG A 255 40.70 35.19 21.04
CA ARG A 255 39.34 35.54 21.51
C ARG A 255 38.84 36.87 20.94
N LYS A 256 39.73 37.85 20.77
CA LYS A 256 39.45 39.15 20.15
C LYS A 256 39.31 39.05 18.62
N GLY A 257 40.18 38.29 17.95
CA GLY A 257 40.07 38.01 16.50
C GLY A 257 38.77 37.26 16.13
N LEU A 258 38.39 36.27 16.92
CA LEU A 258 37.11 35.55 16.84
C LEU A 258 35.88 36.44 17.13
N GLY A 259 36.04 37.74 17.38
CA GLY A 259 34.93 38.70 17.54
C GLY A 259 34.55 39.46 16.26
N SER A 260 35.33 39.34 15.18
CA SER A 260 35.20 40.16 13.96
C SER A 260 34.43 39.49 12.81
N GLY A 261 33.76 38.36 13.05
CA GLY A 261 33.06 37.58 12.00
C GLY A 261 33.97 36.92 10.95
N HIS A 262 35.30 37.02 11.09
CA HIS A 262 36.23 36.49 10.09
C HIS A 262 36.26 34.96 10.10
N LYS A 263 36.16 34.36 8.91
CA LYS A 263 36.23 32.91 8.66
C LYS A 263 37.65 32.39 8.92
N GLN A 264 37.79 31.41 9.81
CA GLN A 264 39.09 30.87 10.21
C GLN A 264 39.44 29.58 9.44
N PRO A 265 40.70 29.41 8.97
CA PRO A 265 41.13 28.19 8.30
C PRO A 265 41.02 26.92 9.16
N TRP A 266 41.21 27.03 10.48
CA TRP A 266 41.19 25.88 11.39
C TRP A 266 39.84 25.15 11.42
N TYR A 267 38.73 25.88 11.32
CA TYR A 267 37.39 25.28 11.29
C TYR A 267 37.22 24.42 10.04
N LEU A 268 37.57 24.94 8.86
CA LEU A 268 37.48 24.19 7.60
C LEU A 268 38.41 22.97 7.57
N ALA A 269 39.56 23.05 8.26
CA ALA A 269 40.48 21.91 8.39
C ALA A 269 39.90 20.79 9.28
N ILE A 270 39.23 21.13 10.39
CA ILE A 270 38.51 20.12 11.22
C ILE A 270 37.33 19.52 10.45
N ARG A 271 36.54 20.34 9.73
CA ARG A 271 35.43 19.86 8.88
C ARG A 271 35.92 18.87 7.81
N THR A 272 37.07 19.13 7.19
CA THR A 272 37.73 18.20 6.27
C THR A 272 38.17 16.90 6.97
N ALA A 273 38.73 17.00 8.17
CA ALA A 273 39.14 15.84 8.95
C ALA A 273 37.96 14.94 9.35
N ASP A 274 36.85 15.53 9.81
CA ASP A 274 35.60 14.85 10.16
C ASP A 274 35.01 14.10 8.93
N ALA A 275 35.04 14.71 7.74
CA ALA A 275 34.63 14.05 6.49
C ALA A 275 35.53 12.85 6.12
N LEU A 276 36.86 13.01 6.18
CA LEU A 276 37.80 11.91 5.90
C LEU A 276 37.62 10.73 6.87
N VAL A 277 37.24 10.99 8.12
CA VAL A 277 36.88 9.94 9.10
C VAL A 277 35.61 9.19 8.69
N ARG A 278 34.55 9.90 8.27
CA ARG A 278 33.30 9.26 7.78
C ARG A 278 33.52 8.36 6.57
N GLU A 279 34.47 8.70 5.70
CA GLU A 279 34.87 7.89 4.55
C GLU A 279 35.87 6.76 4.89
N GLY A 280 36.35 6.67 6.13
CA GLY A 280 37.36 5.68 6.55
C GLY A 280 38.78 5.97 6.03
N ARG A 281 39.06 7.20 5.60
CA ARG A 281 40.30 7.62 4.92
C ARG A 281 41.39 8.06 5.89
N LEU A 282 41.72 7.15 6.81
CA LEU A 282 42.63 7.42 7.93
C LEU A 282 44.07 7.79 7.50
N ALA A 283 44.49 7.36 6.30
CA ALA A 283 45.77 7.76 5.72
C ALA A 283 45.80 9.25 5.31
N ASP A 284 44.74 9.74 4.65
CA ASP A 284 44.62 11.13 4.22
C ASP A 284 44.45 12.06 5.43
N LEU A 285 43.68 11.62 6.43
CA LEU A 285 43.59 12.26 7.74
C LEU A 285 44.98 12.45 8.38
N SER A 286 45.83 11.42 8.30
CA SER A 286 47.18 11.46 8.87
C SER A 286 48.12 12.45 8.17
N SER A 287 47.94 12.70 6.86
CA SER A 287 48.62 13.79 6.15
C SER A 287 48.04 15.14 6.56
N LEU A 288 46.71 15.31 6.53
CA LEU A 288 46.04 16.56 6.89
C LEU A 288 46.46 17.08 8.28
N ILE A 289 46.60 16.19 9.27
CA ILE A 289 47.04 16.54 10.63
C ILE A 289 48.48 17.09 10.67
N ARG A 290 49.39 16.58 9.83
CA ARG A 290 50.80 16.98 9.79
C ARG A 290 51.06 18.17 8.85
N ASP A 291 50.27 18.28 7.79
CA ASP A 291 50.50 19.18 6.65
C ASP A 291 49.53 20.39 6.57
N ALA A 292 48.60 20.53 7.52
CA ALA A 292 47.69 21.67 7.56
C ALA A 292 48.41 23.00 7.84
N PRO A 293 48.13 24.09 7.08
CA PRO A 293 48.69 25.42 7.36
C PRO A 293 48.37 25.97 8.76
N CYS A 294 47.23 25.53 9.33
CA CYS A 294 46.77 25.90 10.67
C CYS A 294 47.20 24.92 11.77
N ARG A 295 48.14 23.99 11.52
CA ARG A 295 48.57 22.97 12.50
C ARG A 295 49.08 23.50 13.85
N GLY A 296 49.53 24.76 13.87
CA GLY A 296 49.98 25.47 15.08
C GLY A 296 48.89 26.29 15.80
N ASP A 297 47.64 26.28 15.30
CA ASP A 297 46.51 26.96 15.94
C ASP A 297 45.94 26.07 17.06
N PRO A 298 45.82 26.56 18.32
CA PRO A 298 45.23 25.80 19.41
C PRO A 298 43.83 25.26 19.09
N PHE A 299 42.99 25.97 18.34
CA PHE A 299 41.63 25.51 18.01
C PHE A 299 41.62 24.35 17.02
N PHE A 300 42.59 24.32 16.08
CA PHE A 300 42.82 23.14 15.23
C PHE A 300 43.27 21.94 16.06
N GLN A 301 44.28 22.15 16.91
CA GLN A 301 44.85 21.10 17.76
C GLN A 301 43.80 20.50 18.71
N TRP A 302 42.93 21.34 19.29
CA TRP A 302 41.80 20.90 20.11
C TRP A 302 40.80 20.03 19.35
N GLY A 303 40.40 20.44 18.14
CA GLY A 303 39.39 19.71 17.35
C GLY A 303 39.90 18.38 16.82
N ILE A 304 41.15 18.31 16.37
CA ILE A 304 41.80 17.06 15.98
C ILE A 304 41.98 16.13 17.19
N SER A 305 42.32 16.66 18.36
CA SER A 305 42.42 15.87 19.59
C SER A 305 41.09 15.22 19.96
N GLN A 306 40.00 16.00 19.86
CA GLN A 306 38.64 15.52 20.10
C GLN A 306 38.23 14.45 19.07
N LEU A 307 38.48 14.69 17.77
CA LEU A 307 38.15 13.75 16.69
C LEU A 307 38.87 12.40 16.82
N LEU A 308 40.15 12.41 17.22
CA LEU A 308 40.90 11.17 17.48
C LEU A 308 40.40 10.45 18.75
N ALA A 309 40.00 11.18 19.79
CA ALA A 309 39.39 10.61 20.98
C ALA A 309 38.01 10.00 20.71
N ASP A 310 37.19 10.62 19.84
CA ASP A 310 35.93 10.05 19.36
C ASP A 310 36.15 8.71 18.63
N ILE A 311 37.19 8.60 17.79
CA ILE A 311 37.57 7.33 17.14
C ILE A 311 38.01 6.27 18.16
N ALA A 312 38.79 6.63 19.17
CA ALA A 312 39.25 5.71 20.21
C ALA A 312 38.09 5.07 21.00
N VAL A 313 37.08 5.88 21.34
CA VAL A 313 35.91 5.43 22.11
C VAL A 313 34.90 4.69 21.23
N GLY A 314 34.72 5.10 19.97
CA GLY A 314 33.70 4.59 19.05
C GLY A 314 33.74 3.06 18.84
N SER A 315 32.70 2.37 19.32
CA SER A 315 32.54 0.91 19.25
C SER A 315 32.27 0.35 17.84
N GLU A 316 31.99 1.22 16.87
CA GLU A 316 31.87 0.87 15.44
C GLU A 316 33.22 0.64 14.75
N TRP A 317 34.32 1.15 15.32
CA TRP A 317 35.67 0.96 14.81
C TRP A 317 36.26 -0.34 15.34
N ASP A 318 37.12 -0.99 14.54
CA ASP A 318 37.85 -2.16 15.01
C ASP A 318 38.99 -1.75 15.97
N ASN A 319 39.37 -2.65 16.88
CA ASN A 319 40.30 -2.34 17.96
C ASN A 319 41.70 -1.90 17.47
N ASN A 320 42.08 -2.21 16.23
CA ASN A 320 43.34 -1.73 15.64
C ASN A 320 43.25 -0.25 15.24
N VAL A 321 42.16 0.18 14.58
CA VAL A 321 41.93 1.62 14.29
C VAL A 321 41.78 2.42 15.59
N ARG A 322 41.06 1.89 16.57
CA ARG A 322 40.88 2.52 17.89
C ARG A 322 42.23 2.72 18.58
N GLN A 323 43.08 1.69 18.64
CA GLN A 323 44.43 1.82 19.21
C GLN A 323 45.32 2.79 18.40
N GLN A 324 45.29 2.75 17.06
CA GLN A 324 46.07 3.67 16.23
C GLN A 324 45.70 5.14 16.46
N SER A 325 44.44 5.46 16.73
CA SER A 325 44.03 6.84 17.07
C SER A 325 44.66 7.34 18.38
N ILE A 326 44.85 6.44 19.36
CA ILE A 326 45.52 6.71 20.64
C ILE A 326 47.03 6.85 20.44
N ASP A 327 47.63 5.99 19.61
CA ASP A 327 49.05 6.05 19.27
C ASP A 327 49.41 7.35 18.53
N ILE A 328 48.53 7.84 17.65
CA ILE A 328 48.68 9.15 16.97
C ILE A 328 48.59 10.31 17.97
N LEU A 329 47.65 10.27 18.92
CA LEU A 329 47.56 11.29 19.98
C LEU A 329 48.84 11.36 20.82
N ASP A 330 49.47 10.21 21.12
CA ASP A 330 50.74 10.17 21.84
C ASP A 330 51.94 10.67 21.00
N ASP A 331 52.01 10.32 19.70
CA ASP A 331 53.04 10.84 18.78
C ASP A 331 53.00 12.37 18.69
N LEU A 332 51.82 12.96 18.52
CA LEU A 332 51.63 14.41 18.48
C LEU A 332 52.09 15.08 19.78
N LEU A 333 51.73 14.52 20.94
CA LEU A 333 52.10 15.07 22.25
C LEU A 333 53.59 14.86 22.61
N ARG A 334 54.19 13.72 22.24
CA ARG A 334 55.58 13.39 22.58
C ARG A 334 56.61 13.86 21.57
N ASN A 335 56.29 13.94 20.29
CA ASN A 335 57.28 14.13 19.24
C ASN A 335 57.12 15.45 18.48
N ASP A 336 55.91 15.97 18.25
CA ASP A 336 55.75 17.25 17.53
C ASP A 336 56.04 18.48 18.44
N PRO A 337 56.85 19.45 17.99
CA PRO A 337 57.17 20.65 18.77
C PRO A 337 56.10 21.75 18.74
N ASP A 338 55.20 21.79 17.75
CA ASP A 338 54.14 22.80 17.65
C ASP A 338 53.01 22.51 18.65
N TRP A 339 52.69 21.24 18.89
CA TRP A 339 51.64 20.77 19.82
C TRP A 339 52.02 20.92 21.30
N LYS A 340 53.31 21.07 21.60
CA LYS A 340 53.81 21.27 22.97
C LYS A 340 53.78 22.72 23.45
N ARG A 341 53.64 23.70 22.55
CA ARG A 341 53.81 25.13 22.88
C ARG A 341 52.71 25.66 23.79
N ASP A 342 51.45 25.32 23.52
CA ASP A 342 50.33 25.78 24.32
C ASP A 342 50.18 24.94 25.60
N ALA A 343 49.68 25.55 26.68
CA ALA A 343 49.38 24.86 27.92
C ALA A 343 47.97 24.26 27.93
N SER A 344 47.01 24.91 27.26
CA SER A 344 45.61 24.50 27.18
C SER A 344 45.43 23.22 26.36
N VAL A 345 46.14 23.10 25.23
CA VAL A 345 46.15 21.90 24.36
C VAL A 345 46.63 20.66 25.13
N ARG A 346 47.72 20.81 25.90
CA ARG A 346 48.28 19.72 26.69
C ARG A 346 47.37 19.30 27.84
N GLU A 347 46.63 20.23 28.43
CA GLU A 347 45.65 19.91 29.47
C GLU A 347 44.41 19.22 28.89
N TRP A 348 43.91 19.70 27.75
CA TRP A 348 42.82 19.05 27.01
C TRP A 348 43.15 17.60 26.64
N MET A 349 44.35 17.35 26.10
CA MET A 349 44.81 15.99 25.83
C MET A 349 44.85 15.10 27.08
N ARG A 350 45.27 15.64 28.25
CA ARG A 350 45.23 14.91 29.53
C ARG A 350 43.79 14.58 29.95
N THR A 351 42.86 15.51 29.80
CA THR A 351 41.42 15.28 30.05
C THR A 351 40.90 14.16 29.15
N LEU A 352 41.18 14.22 27.84
CA LEU A 352 40.77 13.18 26.88
C LEU A 352 41.37 11.81 27.21
N PHE A 353 42.67 11.69 27.50
CA PHE A 353 43.26 10.41 27.92
C PHE A 353 42.66 9.87 29.22
N THR A 354 42.28 10.75 30.17
CA THR A 354 41.61 10.37 31.41
C THR A 354 40.20 9.82 31.15
N LEU A 355 39.48 10.43 30.20
CA LEU A 355 38.15 9.97 29.75
C LEU A 355 38.24 8.63 29.02
N ILE A 356 39.15 8.47 28.05
CA ILE A 356 39.35 7.20 27.31
C ILE A 356 39.77 6.07 28.27
N ALA A 357 40.61 6.34 29.27
CA ALA A 357 40.99 5.35 30.29
C ALA A 357 39.84 4.93 31.22
N SER A 358 38.73 5.68 31.26
CA SER A 358 37.53 5.36 32.04
C SER A 358 36.51 4.48 31.29
N GLU A 359 36.69 4.26 29.99
CA GLU A 359 35.85 3.33 29.22
C GLU A 359 36.08 1.86 29.65
N PRO A 360 35.04 1.00 29.59
CA PRO A 360 35.08 -0.37 30.13
C PRO A 360 35.73 -1.40 29.18
N ASP A 361 36.26 -0.99 28.04
CA ASP A 361 36.94 -1.87 27.08
C ASP A 361 38.40 -2.11 27.52
N PRO A 362 38.77 -3.33 27.95
CA PRO A 362 40.09 -3.59 28.50
C PRO A 362 41.23 -3.41 27.47
N ALA A 363 40.96 -3.54 26.16
CA ALA A 363 41.98 -3.35 25.14
C ALA A 363 42.40 -1.86 25.03
N ILE A 364 41.44 -0.96 25.17
CA ILE A 364 41.63 0.50 25.06
C ILE A 364 42.08 1.11 26.40
N GLN A 365 41.59 0.55 27.51
CA GLN A 365 42.00 0.95 28.85
C GLN A 365 43.49 0.67 29.12
N GLU A 366 44.05 -0.45 28.64
CA GLU A 366 45.47 -0.74 28.86
C GLU A 366 46.38 0.26 28.11
N GLY A 367 46.09 0.56 26.85
CA GLY A 367 46.82 1.58 26.08
C GLY A 367 46.80 2.94 26.77
N SER A 368 45.61 3.44 27.11
CA SER A 368 45.40 4.76 27.71
C SER A 368 46.07 4.90 29.10
N CYS A 369 46.00 3.86 29.94
CA CYS A 369 46.66 3.85 31.25
C CYS A 369 48.19 3.95 31.16
N ARG A 370 48.81 3.35 30.13
CA ARG A 370 50.27 3.46 29.90
C ARG A 370 50.67 4.91 29.59
N LEU A 371 49.87 5.63 28.80
CA LEU A 371 50.16 7.02 28.41
C LEU A 371 50.05 8.01 29.58
N LEU A 372 49.00 7.87 30.40
CA LEU A 372 48.78 8.66 31.61
C LEU A 372 49.94 8.55 32.61
N HIS A 373 50.55 7.37 32.73
CA HIS A 373 51.73 7.18 33.59
C HIS A 373 52.95 7.99 33.11
N GLY A 374 53.04 8.29 31.82
CA GLY A 374 54.14 9.02 31.19
C GLY A 374 54.00 10.55 31.15
N LEU A 375 53.06 11.15 31.90
CA LEU A 375 52.72 12.59 31.85
C LEU A 375 52.81 13.35 33.19
N LYS A 376 53.34 12.73 34.25
CA LYS A 376 53.39 13.28 35.62
C LYS A 376 54.56 14.25 35.87
N SER A 377 54.24 15.50 36.21
CA SER A 377 55.02 16.34 37.12
C SER A 377 54.12 17.39 37.76
N ASP A 378 54.06 17.39 39.10
CA ASP A 378 53.67 18.46 40.03
C ASP A 378 52.58 19.47 39.61
N VAL A 379 51.34 19.25 40.10
CA VAL A 379 50.44 20.22 40.77
C VAL A 379 49.24 19.44 41.35
N ASP A 380 48.50 20.04 42.31
CA ASP A 380 47.46 19.40 43.11
C ASP A 380 46.30 18.73 42.33
N ALA A 381 45.65 17.76 42.99
CA ALA A 381 44.42 17.12 42.54
C ALA A 381 43.19 18.06 42.66
N GLY A 382 43.15 19.10 41.82
CA GLY A 382 42.10 20.10 41.79
C GLY A 382 40.99 19.82 40.78
N GLN A 383 39.81 19.44 41.29
CA GLN A 383 38.52 19.30 40.58
C GLN A 383 38.45 18.23 39.46
N SER A 384 37.47 17.34 39.57
CA SER A 384 37.06 16.46 38.46
C SER A 384 36.23 17.29 37.48
N ILE A 385 36.87 17.78 36.42
CA ILE A 385 36.17 18.41 35.29
C ILE A 385 35.61 17.28 34.41
N THR A 386 34.33 17.40 34.06
CA THR A 386 33.60 16.41 33.25
C THR A 386 33.34 16.98 31.85
N TYR A 387 32.92 16.11 30.92
CA TYR A 387 32.65 16.36 29.49
C TYR A 387 33.90 16.59 28.63
N PRO A 388 33.90 16.18 27.35
CA PRO A 388 32.94 15.30 26.66
C PRO A 388 33.24 13.80 27.01
N LEU A 389 33.01 12.71 26.26
CA LEU A 389 32.50 12.45 24.90
C LEU A 389 31.43 11.35 24.93
N ARG A 390 30.34 11.58 24.20
CA ARG A 390 29.54 10.57 23.49
C ARG A 390 29.03 11.21 22.20
N THR A 391 29.74 10.98 21.09
CA THR A 391 29.32 11.37 19.74
C THR A 391 28.11 10.57 19.26
N ARG A 392 28.00 9.31 19.72
CA ARG A 392 26.85 8.42 19.52
C ARG A 392 26.47 7.75 20.83
N LEU A 393 25.21 7.33 20.95
CA LEU A 393 24.72 6.62 22.14
C LEU A 393 25.08 5.12 22.07
N PRO A 394 25.67 4.51 23.12
CA PRO A 394 26.08 3.12 23.08
C PRO A 394 24.87 2.17 23.12
N VAL A 395 24.88 1.20 22.21
CA VAL A 395 23.79 0.21 22.04
C VAL A 395 23.93 -0.89 23.09
N CYS A 396 23.19 -0.77 24.19
CA CYS A 396 23.20 -1.76 25.28
C CYS A 396 21.85 -2.47 25.45
N LYS A 397 21.70 -3.59 24.73
CA LYS A 397 20.54 -4.51 24.65
C LYS A 397 19.33 -3.91 23.92
N SER A 398 18.80 -4.68 22.97
CA SER A 398 17.68 -4.30 22.12
C SER A 398 16.35 -4.50 22.86
N LEU A 399 15.61 -3.42 23.11
CA LEU A 399 14.33 -3.38 23.84
C LEU A 399 13.13 -3.18 22.90
N LEU A 400 13.26 -2.30 21.90
CA LEU A 400 12.27 -2.12 20.83
C LEU A 400 12.23 -3.36 19.93
N LEU A 401 13.39 -3.93 19.57
CA LEU A 401 13.47 -5.15 18.79
C LEU A 401 12.87 -6.34 19.54
N ALA A 402 13.00 -6.41 20.87
CA ALA A 402 12.37 -7.45 21.67
C ALA A 402 10.83 -7.35 21.58
N ARG A 403 10.26 -6.15 21.77
CA ARG A 403 8.81 -5.92 21.56
C ARG A 403 8.34 -6.20 20.13
N VAL A 404 9.18 -5.89 19.14
CA VAL A 404 8.87 -6.13 17.72
C VAL A 404 9.05 -7.61 17.34
N GLN A 405 9.84 -8.39 18.10
CA GLN A 405 9.90 -9.84 18.03
C GLN A 405 8.73 -10.54 18.76
N GLU A 406 8.06 -9.85 19.69
CA GLU A 406 6.79 -10.30 20.29
C GLU A 406 5.60 -10.12 19.32
N ILE A 407 5.73 -9.34 18.24
CA ILE A 407 4.66 -9.19 17.23
C ILE A 407 4.47 -10.52 16.48
N PRO A 408 3.26 -11.12 16.48
CA PRO A 408 3.05 -12.43 15.88
C PRO A 408 3.36 -12.46 14.37
N PRO A 409 3.96 -13.54 13.84
CA PRO A 409 4.29 -13.65 12.41
C PRO A 409 3.08 -13.47 11.47
N VAL A 410 1.86 -13.76 11.95
CA VAL A 410 0.65 -13.54 11.17
C VAL A 410 0.28 -12.06 10.96
N GLU A 411 0.78 -11.11 11.77
CA GLU A 411 0.52 -9.67 11.53
C GLU A 411 1.30 -9.15 10.31
N TYR A 412 2.53 -9.64 10.07
CA TYR A 412 3.22 -9.37 8.80
C TYR A 412 2.46 -9.95 7.60
N LYS A 413 1.89 -11.16 7.78
CA LYS A 413 1.04 -11.80 6.78
C LYS A 413 -0.24 -11.01 6.51
N LEU A 414 -0.89 -10.46 7.55
CA LEU A 414 -2.05 -9.57 7.44
C LEU A 414 -1.69 -8.23 6.79
N HIS A 415 -0.52 -7.65 7.08
CA HIS A 415 -0.01 -6.47 6.40
C HIS A 415 0.16 -6.69 4.89
N ARG A 416 0.85 -7.78 4.49
CA ARG A 416 1.00 -8.17 3.07
C ARG A 416 -0.36 -8.47 2.41
N PHE A 417 -1.31 -9.03 3.17
CA PHE A 417 -2.68 -9.25 2.69
C PHE A 417 -3.43 -7.92 2.48
N LYS A 418 -3.41 -6.99 3.43
CA LYS A 418 -3.96 -5.62 3.28
C LYS A 418 -3.39 -4.93 2.05
N ALA A 419 -2.08 -4.97 1.85
CA ALA A 419 -1.42 -4.40 0.67
C ALA A 419 -1.91 -5.05 -0.64
N GLN A 420 -2.13 -6.37 -0.66
CA GLN A 420 -2.72 -7.08 -1.81
C GLN A 420 -4.19 -6.67 -2.07
N ARG A 421 -4.99 -6.49 -1.01
CA ARG A 421 -6.41 -6.08 -1.10
C ARG A 421 -6.58 -4.66 -1.62
N LEU A 422 -5.66 -3.75 -1.27
CA LEU A 422 -5.72 -2.33 -1.59
C LEU A 422 -5.08 -1.94 -2.94
N LYS A 423 -4.47 -2.88 -3.68
CA LYS A 423 -3.97 -2.60 -5.03
C LYS A 423 -5.09 -2.05 -5.93
N PRO A 424 -4.84 -1.03 -6.76
CA PRO A 424 -5.82 -0.55 -7.74
C PRO A 424 -6.33 -1.71 -8.61
N ARG A 425 -7.65 -1.85 -8.66
CA ARG A 425 -8.35 -2.68 -9.65
C ARG A 425 -8.76 -1.75 -10.79
N HIS A 426 -8.86 -2.25 -12.01
CA HIS A 426 -9.38 -1.47 -13.16
C HIS A 426 -10.73 -0.83 -12.81
N HIS A 427 -11.01 0.35 -13.38
CA HIS A 427 -11.99 1.31 -12.87
C HIS A 427 -13.44 0.91 -13.20
N GLN A 428 -13.88 -0.21 -12.63
CA GLN A 428 -15.27 -0.67 -12.71
C GLN A 428 -16.21 0.39 -12.14
N VAL A 429 -16.98 1.02 -13.04
CA VAL A 429 -17.99 2.03 -12.76
C VAL A 429 -18.87 1.61 -11.58
N TYR A 430 -18.94 2.46 -10.56
CA TYR A 430 -19.56 2.14 -9.28
C TYR A 430 -20.40 3.29 -8.73
N VAL A 431 -21.69 3.02 -8.55
CA VAL A 431 -22.65 3.91 -7.91
C VAL A 431 -23.17 3.22 -6.64
N LYS A 432 -23.19 3.95 -5.52
CA LYS A 432 -23.58 3.40 -4.22
C LYS A 432 -25.03 2.90 -4.26
N PRO A 433 -25.30 1.63 -3.91
CA PRO A 433 -26.66 1.09 -3.92
C PRO A 433 -27.51 1.62 -2.76
N LYS A 434 -28.82 1.69 -3.00
CA LYS A 434 -29.84 1.86 -1.96
C LYS A 434 -30.48 0.51 -1.66
N ALA A 435 -31.05 0.36 -0.47
CA ALA A 435 -31.75 -0.84 -0.06
C ALA A 435 -33.02 -0.51 0.74
N ARG A 436 -33.90 -1.52 0.86
CA ARG A 436 -35.04 -1.55 1.79
C ARG A 436 -34.84 -2.66 2.83
N ALA A 437 -35.55 -2.57 3.96
CA ALA A 437 -35.31 -3.45 5.12
C ALA A 437 -35.73 -4.91 4.91
N SER A 438 -36.62 -5.21 3.97
CA SER A 438 -37.03 -6.59 3.65
C SER A 438 -37.73 -6.70 2.30
N LEU A 439 -37.92 -7.93 1.81
CA LEU A 439 -38.74 -8.23 0.63
C LEU A 439 -40.21 -7.74 0.74
N GLN A 440 -40.68 -7.44 1.95
CA GLN A 440 -42.05 -6.97 2.23
C GLN A 440 -42.14 -5.44 2.46
N SER A 441 -40.99 -4.75 2.53
CA SER A 441 -40.93 -3.30 2.76
C SER A 441 -41.34 -2.53 1.49
N ARG A 442 -41.93 -1.35 1.62
CA ARG A 442 -42.36 -0.54 0.46
C ARG A 442 -41.16 -0.02 -0.32
N ASP A 443 -41.36 0.27 -1.60
CA ASP A 443 -40.31 0.80 -2.48
C ASP A 443 -39.98 2.28 -2.18
N ASP A 444 -40.77 2.96 -1.34
CA ASP A 444 -40.50 4.31 -0.84
C ASP A 444 -39.51 4.34 0.35
N ASP A 445 -39.41 3.24 1.11
CA ASP A 445 -38.64 3.13 2.36
C ASP A 445 -37.15 2.82 2.11
N LEU A 446 -36.49 3.64 1.25
CA LEU A 446 -35.12 3.40 0.78
C LEU A 446 -34.04 4.14 1.59
N PHE A 447 -33.04 3.39 2.08
CA PHE A 447 -31.86 3.91 2.77
C PHE A 447 -30.55 3.61 1.99
N PRO A 448 -29.45 4.34 2.26
CA PRO A 448 -28.12 4.01 1.72
C PRO A 448 -27.61 2.70 2.34
N LEU A 449 -27.24 1.71 1.51
CA LEU A 449 -26.84 0.40 2.01
C LEU A 449 -25.56 0.45 2.87
N GLU A 450 -24.60 1.31 2.51
CA GLU A 450 -23.32 1.45 3.22
C GLU A 450 -23.51 1.91 4.67
N GLU A 451 -24.47 2.80 4.93
CA GLU A 451 -24.75 3.32 6.28
C GLU A 451 -25.40 2.23 7.14
N ASN A 452 -26.36 1.49 6.59
CA ASN A 452 -27.03 0.39 7.28
C ASN A 452 -26.09 -0.83 7.51
N VAL A 453 -25.07 -1.01 6.68
CA VAL A 453 -23.98 -1.98 6.92
C VAL A 453 -23.05 -1.50 8.06
N LYS A 454 -22.71 -0.21 8.13
CA LYS A 454 -21.93 0.35 9.26
C LYS A 454 -22.69 0.24 10.59
N GLU A 455 -24.00 0.48 10.56
CA GLU A 455 -24.93 0.23 11.68
C GLU A 455 -24.88 -1.25 12.12
N PHE A 456 -25.07 -2.19 11.18
CA PHE A 456 -24.95 -3.63 11.45
C PHE A 456 -23.59 -4.00 12.09
N LEU A 457 -22.49 -3.52 11.52
CA LEU A 457 -21.14 -3.76 12.02
C LEU A 457 -20.91 -3.16 13.42
N SER A 458 -21.58 -2.06 13.78
CA SER A 458 -21.53 -1.46 15.12
C SER A 458 -22.51 -2.09 16.13
N SER A 459 -23.54 -2.79 15.66
CA SER A 459 -24.60 -3.37 16.49
C SER A 459 -24.18 -4.68 17.21
N LYS A 460 -25.10 -5.30 17.96
CA LYS A 460 -24.94 -6.67 18.50
C LYS A 460 -25.34 -7.79 17.53
N ARG A 461 -25.67 -7.47 16.27
CA ARG A 461 -26.05 -8.47 15.26
C ARG A 461 -24.84 -9.23 14.73
N GLU A 462 -25.06 -10.49 14.37
CA GLU A 462 -24.02 -11.41 13.89
C GLU A 462 -24.15 -11.72 12.40
N VAL A 463 -25.37 -11.76 11.84
CA VAL A 463 -25.60 -12.06 10.41
C VAL A 463 -26.46 -10.99 9.73
N MET A 464 -26.00 -10.51 8.58
CA MET A 464 -26.76 -9.66 7.66
C MET A 464 -26.94 -10.37 6.32
N LEU A 465 -28.19 -10.58 5.91
CA LEU A 465 -28.57 -11.12 4.61
C LEU A 465 -28.76 -9.98 3.59
N LEU A 466 -27.93 -9.98 2.55
CA LEU A 466 -27.99 -9.02 1.44
C LEU A 466 -28.71 -9.66 0.23
N LEU A 467 -29.97 -9.30 0.04
CA LEU A 467 -30.80 -9.74 -1.07
C LEU A 467 -30.76 -8.76 -2.25
N GLY A 468 -31.24 -9.22 -3.40
CA GLY A 468 -31.35 -8.46 -4.64
C GLY A 468 -31.32 -9.39 -5.85
N ASP A 469 -31.76 -8.90 -7.01
CA ASP A 469 -31.85 -9.71 -8.23
C ASP A 469 -30.49 -10.11 -8.82
N SER A 470 -30.49 -11.00 -9.81
CA SER A 470 -29.32 -11.21 -10.67
C SER A 470 -28.92 -9.88 -11.33
N GLY A 471 -27.63 -9.52 -11.29
CA GLY A 471 -27.14 -8.24 -11.82
C GLY A 471 -27.34 -7.00 -10.92
N SER A 472 -27.99 -7.13 -9.76
CA SER A 472 -28.30 -6.00 -8.86
C SER A 472 -27.09 -5.34 -8.17
N GLY A 473 -25.86 -5.77 -8.45
CA GLY A 473 -24.63 -5.19 -7.90
C GLY A 473 -24.18 -5.73 -6.53
N LYS A 474 -24.80 -6.80 -5.98
CA LYS A 474 -24.42 -7.43 -4.70
C LYS A 474 -22.91 -7.67 -4.59
N SER A 475 -22.33 -8.42 -5.52
CA SER A 475 -20.89 -8.75 -5.54
C SER A 475 -19.98 -7.53 -5.70
N THR A 476 -20.44 -6.50 -6.42
CA THR A 476 -19.71 -5.23 -6.57
C THR A 476 -19.69 -4.47 -5.25
N PHE A 477 -20.82 -4.38 -4.55
CA PHE A 477 -20.90 -3.80 -3.20
C PHE A 477 -20.05 -4.59 -2.19
N SER A 478 -20.11 -5.93 -2.21
CA SER A 478 -19.29 -6.79 -1.36
C SER A 478 -17.77 -6.55 -1.53
N ARG A 479 -17.32 -6.33 -2.77
CA ARG A 479 -15.92 -6.00 -3.09
C ARG A 479 -15.53 -4.57 -2.72
N TYR A 480 -16.44 -3.61 -2.88
CA TYR A 480 -16.26 -2.24 -2.40
C TYR A 480 -16.12 -2.22 -0.86
N LEU A 481 -17.00 -2.94 -0.16
CA LEU A 481 -16.99 -3.06 1.29
C LEU A 481 -15.70 -3.72 1.81
N GLU A 482 -15.22 -4.80 1.17
CA GLU A 482 -13.89 -5.37 1.45
C GLU A 482 -12.82 -4.28 1.41
N GLN A 483 -12.77 -3.50 0.34
CA GLN A 483 -11.72 -2.50 0.12
C GLN A 483 -11.82 -1.33 1.12
N GLU A 484 -13.02 -0.83 1.41
CA GLU A 484 -13.23 0.25 2.39
C GLU A 484 -12.89 -0.18 3.82
N LEU A 485 -13.23 -1.40 4.22
CA LEU A 485 -12.82 -1.93 5.51
C LEU A 485 -11.30 -2.11 5.57
N TRP A 486 -10.65 -2.59 4.52
CA TRP A 486 -9.18 -2.69 4.48
C TRP A 486 -8.46 -1.33 4.49
N LYS A 487 -9.06 -0.27 3.92
CA LYS A 487 -8.53 1.11 4.06
C LYS A 487 -8.51 1.53 5.53
N GLN A 488 -9.61 1.27 6.25
CA GLN A 488 -9.83 1.70 7.63
C GLN A 488 -9.12 0.82 8.67
N TYR A 489 -8.91 -0.47 8.38
CA TYR A 489 -8.31 -1.47 9.27
C TYR A 489 -6.99 -1.03 9.91
N LYS A 490 -6.92 -1.14 11.23
CA LYS A 490 -5.72 -1.05 12.08
C LYS A 490 -5.42 -2.41 12.69
N GLU A 491 -4.21 -2.54 13.23
CA GLU A 491 -3.82 -3.72 14.00
C GLU A 491 -4.73 -3.91 15.22
N GLY A 492 -5.32 -5.11 15.35
CA GLY A 492 -6.34 -5.42 16.36
C GLY A 492 -7.80 -5.24 15.91
N ASP A 493 -8.08 -4.54 14.80
CA ASP A 493 -9.45 -4.43 14.27
C ASP A 493 -9.95 -5.77 13.69
N PRO A 494 -11.29 -5.94 13.52
CA PRO A 494 -11.87 -7.11 12.83
C PRO A 494 -11.37 -7.26 11.38
N ILE A 495 -10.89 -8.47 11.04
CA ILE A 495 -10.23 -8.80 9.77
C ILE A 495 -11.28 -8.98 8.64
N PRO A 496 -11.28 -8.14 7.58
CA PRO A 496 -12.23 -8.28 6.48
C PRO A 496 -11.84 -9.42 5.53
N LEU A 497 -12.69 -10.44 5.39
CA LEU A 497 -12.45 -11.63 4.57
C LEU A 497 -13.58 -11.85 3.56
N PHE A 498 -13.33 -11.49 2.30
CA PHE A 498 -14.23 -11.80 1.19
C PHE A 498 -14.12 -13.28 0.81
N ILE A 499 -15.26 -13.98 0.81
CA ILE A 499 -15.40 -15.40 0.47
C ILE A 499 -16.33 -15.52 -0.73
N THR A 500 -15.82 -15.99 -1.88
CA THR A 500 -16.67 -16.34 -3.02
C THR A 500 -17.20 -17.76 -2.81
N LEU A 501 -18.43 -17.92 -2.30
CA LEU A 501 -18.96 -19.22 -1.87
C LEU A 501 -18.93 -20.30 -2.98
N PRO A 502 -19.24 -20.02 -4.26
CA PRO A 502 -19.12 -21.01 -5.34
C PRO A 502 -17.68 -21.48 -5.63
N SER A 503 -16.67 -20.76 -5.13
CA SER A 503 -15.24 -21.11 -5.27
C SER A 503 -14.70 -21.96 -4.12
N ILE A 504 -15.50 -22.23 -3.09
CA ILE A 504 -15.13 -22.98 -1.88
C ILE A 504 -15.70 -24.40 -1.94
N THR A 505 -14.89 -25.40 -1.61
CA THR A 505 -15.34 -26.79 -1.53
C THR A 505 -15.92 -27.04 -0.14
N ASN A 506 -17.13 -27.61 -0.02
CA ASN A 506 -17.74 -27.92 1.28
C ASN A 506 -17.82 -26.67 2.22
N PRO A 507 -18.44 -25.55 1.78
CA PRO A 507 -18.45 -24.28 2.52
C PRO A 507 -19.13 -24.37 3.89
N GLN A 508 -19.89 -25.44 4.17
CA GLN A 508 -20.54 -25.67 5.45
C GLN A 508 -19.60 -26.07 6.61
N ARG A 509 -18.29 -26.28 6.41
CA ARG A 509 -17.35 -26.65 7.50
C ARG A 509 -16.03 -25.89 7.56
N GLU A 510 -15.49 -25.46 6.41
CA GLU A 510 -14.08 -25.03 6.29
C GLU A 510 -13.92 -23.72 5.51
N MET A 511 -14.98 -22.93 5.33
CA MET A 511 -14.96 -21.80 4.38
C MET A 511 -13.89 -20.74 4.70
N ILE A 512 -13.59 -20.52 5.98
CA ILE A 512 -12.59 -19.54 6.43
C ILE A 512 -11.19 -20.09 6.18
N ASP A 513 -10.92 -21.32 6.65
CA ASP A 513 -9.62 -21.99 6.49
C ASP A 513 -9.25 -22.18 5.00
N GLN A 514 -10.20 -22.60 4.15
CA GLN A 514 -9.96 -22.68 2.71
C GLN A 514 -9.75 -21.30 2.07
N GLN A 515 -10.46 -20.25 2.50
CA GLN A 515 -10.25 -18.91 1.96
C GLN A 515 -8.91 -18.31 2.37
N LEU A 516 -8.46 -18.54 3.61
CA LEU A 516 -7.12 -18.18 4.09
C LEU A 516 -6.03 -18.95 3.33
N LYS A 517 -6.22 -20.25 3.09
CA LYS A 517 -5.30 -21.08 2.29
C LYS A 517 -5.19 -20.62 0.83
N ILE A 518 -6.30 -20.17 0.22
CA ILE A 518 -6.31 -19.51 -1.10
C ILE A 518 -5.50 -18.19 -1.10
N TYR A 519 -5.35 -17.54 0.06
CA TYR A 519 -4.55 -16.32 0.25
C TYR A 519 -3.16 -16.59 0.83
N GLU A 520 -2.63 -17.81 0.65
CA GLU A 520 -1.29 -18.26 1.07
C GLU A 520 -1.03 -18.16 2.59
N PHE A 521 -2.05 -18.19 3.44
CA PHE A 521 -1.84 -18.37 4.90
C PHE A 521 -1.49 -19.83 5.19
N THR A 522 -0.60 -20.07 6.15
CA THR A 522 -0.28 -21.42 6.60
C THR A 522 -1.29 -21.93 7.63
N GLU A 523 -1.25 -23.23 7.94
CA GLU A 523 -2.19 -23.84 8.89
C GLU A 523 -1.87 -23.41 10.33
N GLU A 524 -0.62 -23.12 10.64
CA GLU A 524 -0.18 -22.50 11.89
C GLU A 524 -0.70 -21.06 12.02
N GLN A 525 -0.66 -20.26 10.94
CA GLN A 525 -1.19 -18.90 10.92
C GLN A 525 -2.72 -18.87 11.07
N ALA A 526 -3.43 -19.80 10.43
CA ALA A 526 -4.88 -19.95 10.62
C ALA A 526 -5.23 -20.40 12.05
N TRP A 527 -4.45 -21.32 12.63
CA TRP A 527 -4.59 -21.73 14.03
C TRP A 527 -4.32 -20.57 14.99
N GLU A 528 -3.26 -19.78 14.78
CA GLU A 528 -2.88 -18.61 15.57
C GLU A 528 -3.99 -17.56 15.63
N LEU A 529 -4.58 -17.20 14.47
CA LEU A 529 -5.72 -16.27 14.41
C LEU A 529 -6.96 -16.78 15.15
N ARG A 530 -7.18 -18.11 15.17
CA ARG A 530 -8.30 -18.74 15.88
C ARG A 530 -8.06 -18.79 17.39
N GLN A 531 -6.87 -19.17 17.85
CA GLN A 531 -6.53 -19.23 19.28
C GLN A 531 -6.45 -17.84 19.94
N SER A 532 -5.93 -16.84 19.22
CA SER A 532 -5.95 -15.44 19.65
C SER A 532 -7.34 -14.79 19.57
N ARG A 533 -8.37 -15.56 19.18
CA ARG A 533 -9.78 -15.16 19.05
C ARG A 533 -9.96 -13.85 18.26
N ARG A 534 -9.25 -13.70 17.14
CA ARG A 534 -9.37 -12.50 16.29
C ARG A 534 -10.74 -12.45 15.62
N ASP A 535 -11.34 -11.27 15.67
CA ASP A 535 -12.61 -10.96 15.02
C ASP A 535 -12.46 -10.95 13.49
N PHE A 536 -13.47 -11.46 12.79
CA PHE A 536 -13.58 -11.37 11.33
C PHE A 536 -14.86 -10.66 10.89
N ILE A 537 -14.78 -9.96 9.75
CA ILE A 537 -15.93 -9.52 8.96
C ILE A 537 -15.94 -10.39 7.69
N LEU A 538 -16.74 -11.45 7.73
CA LEU A 538 -16.90 -12.38 6.61
C LEU A 538 -17.87 -11.79 5.59
N ILE A 539 -17.42 -11.63 4.35
CA ILE A 539 -18.23 -11.11 3.25
C ILE A 539 -18.46 -12.24 2.24
N CYS A 540 -19.55 -12.97 2.43
CA CYS A 540 -19.88 -14.21 1.69
C CYS A 540 -20.70 -13.90 0.43
N ASP A 541 -20.08 -14.07 -0.74
CA ASP A 541 -20.64 -13.74 -2.05
C ASP A 541 -21.24 -14.98 -2.74
N GLY A 542 -22.50 -14.90 -3.18
CA GLY A 542 -23.17 -15.94 -4.00
C GLY A 542 -23.64 -17.19 -3.24
N TYR A 543 -24.48 -17.05 -2.20
CA TYR A 543 -25.03 -18.20 -1.46
C TYR A 543 -25.89 -19.13 -2.32
N ASP A 544 -26.79 -18.58 -3.13
CA ASP A 544 -27.64 -19.35 -4.05
C ASP A 544 -26.82 -20.14 -5.09
N GLU A 545 -25.68 -19.59 -5.52
CA GLU A 545 -24.73 -20.22 -6.44
C GLU A 545 -23.87 -21.32 -5.76
N SER A 546 -23.89 -21.44 -4.42
CA SER A 546 -23.23 -22.52 -3.67
C SER A 546 -24.08 -23.80 -3.55
N GLN A 547 -25.38 -23.72 -3.85
CA GLN A 547 -26.32 -24.83 -3.90
C GLN A 547 -26.49 -25.63 -2.60
N LYS A 548 -26.17 -25.06 -1.43
CA LYS A 548 -26.40 -25.69 -0.12
C LYS A 548 -27.41 -24.87 0.69
N GLY A 549 -28.65 -25.36 0.80
CA GLY A 549 -29.69 -24.82 1.68
C GLY A 549 -29.43 -25.10 3.17
N VAL A 550 -28.26 -24.68 3.66
CA VAL A 550 -27.77 -24.91 5.03
C VAL A 550 -27.29 -23.60 5.65
N ASN A 551 -27.38 -23.52 6.97
CA ASN A 551 -27.05 -22.31 7.72
C ASN A 551 -25.54 -22.20 7.98
N LEU A 552 -24.82 -21.48 7.11
CA LEU A 552 -23.35 -21.43 7.12
C LEU A 552 -22.74 -20.84 8.41
N HIS A 553 -23.47 -19.97 9.11
CA HIS A 553 -23.05 -19.47 10.43
C HIS A 553 -23.05 -20.63 11.45
N SER A 554 -24.18 -21.35 11.53
CA SER A 554 -24.35 -22.46 12.47
C SER A 554 -23.50 -23.68 12.13
N THR A 555 -23.29 -24.02 10.84
CA THR A 555 -22.52 -25.22 10.45
C THR A 555 -21.01 -25.04 10.54
N ASN A 556 -20.49 -23.81 10.35
CA ASN A 556 -19.10 -23.47 10.61
C ASN A 556 -18.84 -23.12 12.10
N LEU A 557 -19.84 -23.33 12.97
CA LEU A 557 -19.76 -23.14 14.43
C LEU A 557 -19.29 -21.74 14.85
N LEU A 558 -19.67 -20.70 14.10
CA LEU A 558 -19.20 -19.34 14.36
C LEU A 558 -19.63 -18.85 15.75
N ASN A 559 -18.77 -18.04 16.37
CA ASN A 559 -18.96 -17.45 17.70
C ASN A 559 -19.10 -18.46 18.86
N GLN A 560 -18.74 -19.73 18.64
CA GLN A 560 -18.62 -20.75 19.68
C GLN A 560 -17.20 -20.81 20.27
N ASP A 561 -17.04 -21.40 21.44
CA ASP A 561 -15.74 -21.50 22.10
C ASP A 561 -14.77 -22.42 21.35
N GLY A 562 -13.52 -21.94 21.18
CA GLY A 562 -12.49 -22.59 20.36
C GLY A 562 -12.68 -22.43 18.85
N GLN A 563 -13.70 -21.71 18.38
CA GLN A 563 -14.01 -21.50 16.97
C GLN A 563 -13.80 -20.05 16.52
N TRP A 564 -13.97 -19.82 15.22
CA TRP A 564 -13.85 -18.49 14.60
C TRP A 564 -14.88 -17.50 15.17
N HIS A 565 -14.41 -16.34 15.63
CA HIS A 565 -15.27 -15.22 16.05
C HIS A 565 -15.48 -14.27 14.86
N ALA A 566 -16.73 -14.01 14.49
CA ALA A 566 -17.07 -13.36 13.24
C ALA A 566 -18.46 -12.70 13.21
N LYS A 567 -18.54 -11.58 12.49
CA LYS A 567 -19.78 -11.14 11.84
C LYS A 567 -19.79 -11.61 10.39
N MET A 568 -20.98 -11.94 9.89
CA MET A 568 -21.19 -12.40 8.52
C MET A 568 -22.14 -11.47 7.77
N ILE A 569 -21.69 -10.98 6.61
CA ILE A 569 -22.55 -10.38 5.59
C ILE A 569 -22.63 -11.40 4.46
N ILE A 570 -23.81 -11.94 4.21
CA ILE A 570 -24.03 -13.03 3.24
C ILE A 570 -25.02 -12.60 2.17
N SER A 571 -24.66 -12.78 0.91
CA SER A 571 -25.47 -12.34 -0.22
C SER A 571 -26.20 -13.50 -0.92
N CYS A 572 -27.43 -13.26 -1.34
CA CYS A 572 -28.28 -14.23 -2.02
C CYS A 572 -29.20 -13.56 -3.06
N ARG A 573 -29.60 -14.28 -4.10
CA ARG A 573 -30.64 -13.83 -5.05
C ARG A 573 -32.02 -13.79 -4.42
N SER A 574 -32.75 -12.71 -4.64
CA SER A 574 -34.18 -12.63 -4.28
C SER A 574 -35.02 -13.74 -4.94
N GLN A 575 -34.62 -14.22 -6.12
CA GLN A 575 -35.27 -15.35 -6.81
C GLN A 575 -35.14 -16.70 -6.08
N HIS A 576 -34.09 -16.87 -5.26
CA HIS A 576 -33.82 -18.11 -4.54
C HIS A 576 -34.66 -18.21 -3.25
N VAL A 577 -34.99 -17.07 -2.64
CA VAL A 577 -35.78 -16.96 -1.41
C VAL A 577 -37.26 -16.70 -1.73
N LYS A 578 -38.03 -17.76 -1.95
CA LYS A 578 -39.46 -17.66 -2.29
C LYS A 578 -40.28 -16.98 -1.17
N ALA A 579 -41.05 -15.96 -1.52
CA ALA A 579 -41.95 -15.28 -0.59
C ALA A 579 -42.93 -16.29 0.05
N GLY A 580 -42.93 -16.35 1.39
CA GLY A 580 -43.77 -17.28 2.16
C GLY A 580 -43.08 -18.56 2.67
N THR A 581 -41.80 -18.80 2.34
CA THR A 581 -41.00 -19.84 3.02
C THR A 581 -40.25 -19.26 4.22
N THR A 582 -39.86 -20.12 5.18
CA THR A 582 -39.01 -19.71 6.32
C THR A 582 -37.52 -19.67 5.96
N TYR A 583 -37.19 -19.07 4.81
CA TYR A 583 -35.80 -18.98 4.33
C TYR A 583 -34.85 -18.29 5.32
N GLN A 584 -35.37 -17.49 6.25
CA GLN A 584 -34.56 -16.85 7.29
C GLN A 584 -33.86 -17.89 8.20
N ASP A 585 -34.40 -19.10 8.34
CA ASP A 585 -33.78 -20.19 9.12
C ASP A 585 -32.45 -20.65 8.53
N TRP A 586 -32.22 -20.39 7.24
CA TRP A 586 -30.94 -20.64 6.54
C TRP A 586 -29.86 -19.60 6.86
N PHE A 587 -30.19 -18.50 7.55
CA PHE A 587 -29.25 -17.40 7.81
C PHE A 587 -29.24 -16.92 9.26
N ARG A 588 -30.35 -17.07 10.01
CA ARG A 588 -30.45 -16.68 11.42
C ARG A 588 -29.47 -17.49 12.29
N PRO A 589 -28.63 -16.85 13.13
CA PRO A 589 -27.81 -17.56 14.12
C PRO A 589 -28.66 -18.48 14.99
N GLN A 590 -28.42 -19.79 14.94
CA GLN A 590 -29.05 -20.72 15.87
C GLN A 590 -28.26 -20.72 17.18
N GLY A 591 -28.62 -19.78 18.06
CA GLY A 591 -27.99 -19.65 19.38
C GLY A 591 -28.06 -20.94 20.19
N ASP A 592 -27.08 -21.12 21.07
CA ASP A 592 -27.01 -22.26 21.98
C ASP A 592 -28.35 -22.45 22.72
N ARG A 593 -28.96 -23.63 22.53
CA ARG A 593 -30.33 -23.93 22.99
C ARG A 593 -30.49 -23.72 24.48
N TYR A 594 -29.41 -23.92 25.26
CA TYR A 594 -29.43 -23.73 26.71
C TYR A 594 -29.52 -22.26 27.12
N LYS A 595 -28.90 -21.34 26.34
CA LYS A 595 -29.00 -19.89 26.57
C LYS A 595 -30.36 -19.33 26.14
N SER A 596 -30.94 -19.85 25.05
CA SER A 596 -32.24 -19.38 24.52
C SER A 596 -33.44 -19.62 25.46
N LEU A 597 -33.29 -20.49 26.47
CA LEU A 597 -34.31 -20.73 27.50
C LEU A 597 -34.29 -19.71 28.64
N LEU A 598 -33.27 -18.85 28.73
CA LEU A 598 -33.01 -17.96 29.85
C LEU A 598 -33.11 -16.47 29.51
N THR A 599 -33.20 -16.11 28.22
CA THR A 599 -33.35 -14.72 27.76
C THR A 599 -34.28 -14.63 26.57
N THR A 600 -34.97 -13.50 26.43
CA THR A 600 -35.62 -13.13 25.17
C THR A 600 -34.54 -13.12 24.07
N ALA A 601 -34.71 -13.96 23.05
CA ALA A 601 -33.68 -14.15 22.03
C ALA A 601 -33.32 -12.80 21.38
N PRO A 602 -32.04 -12.38 21.44
CA PRO A 602 -31.63 -11.13 20.80
C PRO A 602 -31.85 -11.20 19.29
N ASP A 603 -32.23 -10.08 18.69
CA ASP A 603 -32.35 -9.96 17.24
C ASP A 603 -30.95 -9.90 16.61
N LEU A 604 -30.32 -11.07 16.43
CA LEU A 604 -28.96 -11.22 15.90
C LEU A 604 -28.87 -11.16 14.36
N PHE A 605 -30.01 -10.98 13.70
CA PHE A 605 -30.18 -11.09 12.25
C PHE A 605 -30.70 -9.79 11.64
N GLN A 606 -30.30 -9.49 10.41
CA GLN A 606 -30.79 -8.34 9.63
C GLN A 606 -30.92 -8.73 8.16
N GLU A 607 -31.93 -8.20 7.48
CA GLU A 607 -32.09 -8.30 6.03
C GLU A 607 -31.91 -6.90 5.42
N ALA A 608 -31.36 -6.85 4.21
CA ALA A 608 -31.44 -5.68 3.35
C ALA A 608 -31.59 -6.14 1.90
N VAL A 609 -32.56 -5.58 1.17
CA VAL A 609 -32.79 -5.89 -0.24
C VAL A 609 -32.31 -4.72 -1.08
N ILE A 610 -31.32 -4.93 -1.95
CA ILE A 610 -30.86 -3.91 -2.90
C ILE A 610 -32.03 -3.50 -3.80
N ALA A 611 -32.30 -2.20 -3.84
CA ALA A 611 -33.30 -1.62 -4.72
C ALA A 611 -32.74 -1.37 -6.14
N PRO A 612 -33.60 -1.40 -7.18
CA PRO A 612 -33.20 -0.95 -8.52
C PRO A 612 -32.65 0.49 -8.51
N PHE A 613 -31.76 0.80 -9.45
CA PHE A 613 -31.20 2.15 -9.59
C PHE A 613 -32.30 3.17 -9.91
N SER A 614 -32.32 4.25 -9.12
CA SER A 614 -33.09 5.45 -9.46
C SER A 614 -32.52 6.15 -10.69
N ARG A 615 -33.32 7.03 -11.34
CA ARG A 615 -32.86 7.82 -12.50
C ARG A 615 -31.60 8.64 -12.23
N ALA A 616 -31.39 9.08 -10.99
CA ALA A 616 -30.16 9.74 -10.57
C ALA A 616 -28.96 8.76 -10.62
N GLN A 617 -29.08 7.59 -9.99
CA GLN A 617 -28.03 6.57 -10.01
C GLN A 617 -27.71 6.04 -11.42
N ILE A 618 -28.70 5.98 -12.32
CA ILE A 618 -28.47 5.70 -13.75
C ILE A 618 -27.65 6.83 -14.38
N LYS A 619 -28.02 8.10 -14.16
CA LYS A 619 -27.28 9.27 -14.67
C LYS A 619 -25.82 9.27 -14.16
N ASP A 620 -25.62 9.04 -12.86
CA ASP A 620 -24.31 9.01 -12.22
C ASP A 620 -23.43 7.88 -12.80
N TYR A 621 -24.03 6.73 -13.13
CA TYR A 621 -23.36 5.59 -13.76
C TYR A 621 -22.94 5.91 -15.19
N VAL A 622 -23.83 6.53 -15.99
CA VAL A 622 -23.50 6.97 -17.36
C VAL A 622 -22.39 8.03 -17.33
N GLU A 623 -22.43 8.97 -16.39
CA GLU A 623 -21.38 10.00 -16.26
C GLU A 623 -20.00 9.38 -15.97
N GLN A 624 -19.93 8.39 -15.08
CA GLN A 624 -18.70 7.64 -14.82
C GLN A 624 -18.24 6.81 -16.02
N TYR A 625 -19.15 6.13 -16.72
CA TYR A 625 -18.84 5.35 -17.93
C TYR A 625 -18.33 6.21 -19.09
N VAL A 626 -18.88 7.42 -19.24
CA VAL A 626 -18.38 8.41 -20.22
C VAL A 626 -16.98 8.93 -19.84
N LYS A 627 -16.62 8.94 -18.55
CA LYS A 627 -15.30 9.36 -18.05
C LYS A 627 -14.25 8.24 -17.87
N SER A 628 -14.62 6.96 -18.01
CA SER A 628 -13.68 5.84 -17.84
C SER A 628 -12.90 5.54 -19.13
N ASP A 629 -11.58 5.49 -19.01
CA ASP A 629 -10.60 5.14 -20.07
C ASP A 629 -10.40 3.61 -20.24
N ASP A 630 -11.36 2.78 -19.81
CA ASP A 630 -11.18 1.32 -19.60
C ASP A 630 -11.29 0.52 -20.92
N ASP A 631 -10.30 0.71 -21.81
CA ASP A 631 -10.23 0.16 -23.18
C ASP A 631 -9.84 -1.34 -23.27
N HIS A 632 -9.73 -2.02 -22.12
CA HIS A 632 -9.12 -3.37 -22.05
C HIS A 632 -10.10 -4.54 -21.82
N PHE A 633 -11.38 -4.28 -21.51
CA PHE A 633 -12.31 -5.37 -21.17
C PHE A 633 -13.76 -5.19 -21.64
N THR A 634 -14.06 -4.19 -22.46
CA THR A 634 -15.36 -4.04 -23.13
C THR A 634 -15.18 -3.84 -24.63
N PRO A 635 -16.23 -3.99 -25.46
CA PRO A 635 -16.26 -3.44 -26.82
C PRO A 635 -15.85 -1.97 -26.83
N SER A 636 -15.02 -1.57 -27.79
CA SER A 636 -14.44 -0.23 -27.88
C SER A 636 -15.53 0.84 -27.85
N LYS A 637 -15.54 1.64 -26.79
CA LYS A 637 -16.53 2.71 -26.58
C LYS A 637 -16.39 3.75 -27.71
N PRO A 638 -17.48 4.16 -28.39
CA PRO A 638 -17.38 5.18 -29.43
C PRO A 638 -16.92 6.49 -28.82
N LEU A 639 -15.80 7.04 -29.33
CA LEU A 639 -15.24 8.32 -28.89
C LEU A 639 -16.23 9.49 -29.07
N ASP A 640 -17.16 9.35 -30.03
CA ASP A 640 -18.14 10.38 -30.38
C ASP A 640 -19.36 10.44 -29.44
N TRP A 641 -19.57 9.43 -28.57
CA TRP A 641 -20.81 9.31 -27.77
C TRP A 641 -20.72 10.03 -26.43
N THR A 642 -21.52 11.09 -26.28
CA THR A 642 -21.60 11.88 -25.05
C THR A 642 -22.57 11.29 -24.03
N MET A 643 -22.56 11.85 -22.83
CA MET A 643 -23.52 11.55 -21.77
C MET A 643 -24.97 11.80 -22.19
N ASP A 644 -25.23 12.84 -22.98
CA ASP A 644 -26.58 13.20 -23.42
C ASP A 644 -27.07 12.30 -24.55
N ASP A 645 -26.18 11.77 -25.41
CA ASP A 645 -26.53 10.75 -26.42
C ASP A 645 -26.96 9.44 -25.76
N TYR A 646 -26.22 8.98 -24.75
CA TYR A 646 -26.58 7.81 -23.95
C TYR A 646 -27.90 8.00 -23.20
N MET A 647 -28.05 9.11 -22.46
CA MET A 647 -29.28 9.38 -21.70
C MET A 647 -30.49 9.62 -22.61
N GLY A 648 -30.31 10.31 -23.74
CA GLY A 648 -31.34 10.51 -24.76
C GLY A 648 -31.80 9.20 -25.39
N SER A 649 -30.86 8.30 -25.71
CA SER A 649 -31.17 6.97 -26.25
C SER A 649 -31.90 6.08 -25.23
N LEU A 650 -31.45 6.07 -23.97
CA LEU A 650 -32.11 5.34 -22.87
C LEU A 650 -33.54 5.82 -22.60
N LEU A 651 -33.80 7.12 -22.72
CA LEU A 651 -35.14 7.72 -22.58
C LEU A 651 -36.00 7.60 -23.84
N GLY A 652 -35.39 7.48 -25.02
CA GLY A 652 -36.07 7.43 -26.31
C GLY A 652 -36.60 6.04 -26.69
N ILE A 653 -35.92 4.98 -26.27
CA ILE A 653 -36.34 3.59 -26.51
C ILE A 653 -37.40 3.18 -25.49
N ARG A 654 -38.47 2.57 -26.00
CA ARG A 654 -39.64 2.23 -25.18
C ARG A 654 -39.32 1.14 -24.14
N ASP A 655 -39.82 1.36 -22.92
CA ASP A 655 -39.75 0.46 -21.76
C ASP A 655 -38.32 0.14 -21.24
N LEU A 656 -37.25 0.52 -21.96
CA LEU A 656 -35.84 0.27 -21.64
C LEU A 656 -35.39 0.84 -20.28
N MET A 657 -35.87 2.03 -19.89
CA MET A 657 -35.55 2.63 -18.58
C MET A 657 -35.89 1.73 -17.39
N ALA A 658 -36.91 0.87 -17.49
CA ALA A 658 -37.24 -0.08 -16.43
C ALA A 658 -36.24 -1.25 -16.37
N LEU A 659 -35.73 -1.67 -17.54
CA LEU A 659 -34.74 -2.74 -17.68
C LEU A 659 -33.37 -2.30 -17.14
N VAL A 660 -32.90 -1.10 -17.52
CA VAL A 660 -31.60 -0.55 -17.08
C VAL A 660 -31.59 0.00 -15.65
N SER A 661 -32.71 -0.06 -14.93
CA SER A 661 -32.71 0.06 -13.47
C SER A 661 -31.97 -1.11 -12.79
N ASN A 662 -31.66 -2.19 -13.52
CA ASN A 662 -30.70 -3.20 -13.09
C ASN A 662 -29.27 -2.81 -13.56
N PRO A 663 -28.28 -2.66 -12.65
CA PRO A 663 -26.94 -2.18 -13.00
C PRO A 663 -26.19 -3.01 -14.04
N PHE A 664 -26.35 -4.33 -14.04
CA PHE A 664 -25.73 -5.17 -15.07
C PHE A 664 -26.37 -4.91 -16.44
N LEU A 665 -27.71 -4.80 -16.51
CA LEU A 665 -28.42 -4.52 -17.77
C LEU A 665 -28.14 -3.11 -18.29
N LEU A 666 -27.90 -2.12 -17.42
CA LEU A 666 -27.37 -0.82 -17.81
C LEU A 666 -26.00 -0.96 -18.49
N SER A 667 -25.08 -1.76 -17.92
CA SER A 667 -23.77 -1.98 -18.55
C SER A 667 -23.86 -2.67 -19.92
N LEU A 668 -24.80 -3.61 -20.12
CA LEU A 668 -25.07 -4.19 -21.44
C LEU A 668 -25.66 -3.16 -22.41
N ALA A 669 -26.57 -2.31 -21.94
CA ALA A 669 -27.20 -1.28 -22.77
C ALA A 669 -26.20 -0.23 -23.27
N LEU A 670 -25.29 0.27 -22.41
CA LEU A 670 -24.28 1.26 -22.84
C LEU A 670 -23.30 0.69 -23.89
N VAL A 671 -23.08 -0.63 -23.89
CA VAL A 671 -22.33 -1.34 -24.93
C VAL A 671 -23.17 -1.57 -26.20
N ALA A 672 -24.46 -1.86 -26.09
CA ALA A 672 -25.34 -2.18 -27.22
C ALA A 672 -25.89 -0.96 -27.98
N LEU A 673 -26.15 0.16 -27.28
CA LEU A 673 -26.83 1.34 -27.83
C LEU A 673 -26.17 1.95 -29.08
N PRO A 674 -24.82 2.10 -29.16
CA PRO A 674 -24.21 2.72 -30.33
C PRO A 674 -24.38 1.94 -31.64
N GLY A 675 -24.52 0.61 -31.56
CA GLY A 675 -24.90 -0.22 -32.71
C GLY A 675 -26.39 -0.10 -33.04
N LEU A 676 -27.24 -0.13 -32.02
CA LEU A 676 -28.70 -0.03 -32.18
C LEU A 676 -29.17 1.26 -32.85
N VAL A 677 -28.58 2.41 -32.49
CA VAL A 677 -28.97 3.71 -33.05
C VAL A 677 -28.50 3.89 -34.49
N LYS A 678 -27.35 3.31 -34.88
CA LYS A 678 -26.88 3.35 -36.27
C LYS A 678 -27.77 2.58 -37.26
N THR A 679 -28.56 1.61 -36.76
CA THR A 679 -29.30 0.66 -37.61
C THR A 679 -30.82 0.91 -37.62
N LYS A 680 -31.36 1.88 -36.84
CA LYS A 680 -32.81 2.09 -36.71
C LYS A 680 -33.19 3.58 -36.69
N GLU A 681 -33.92 4.01 -37.72
CA GLU A 681 -34.28 5.42 -37.96
C GLU A 681 -35.24 6.01 -36.91
N GLU A 682 -36.14 5.22 -36.32
CA GLU A 682 -37.09 5.69 -35.28
C GLU A 682 -36.99 4.89 -33.97
N LEU A 683 -36.16 5.35 -33.02
CA LEU A 683 -35.93 4.70 -31.72
C LEU A 683 -37.19 4.47 -30.89
N ARG A 684 -38.24 5.31 -31.05
CA ARG A 684 -39.49 5.24 -30.28
C ARG A 684 -40.35 4.02 -30.61
N ASN A 685 -40.20 3.46 -31.81
CA ASN A 685 -40.93 2.26 -32.23
C ASN A 685 -40.20 0.99 -31.77
N VAL A 686 -38.92 1.10 -31.42
CA VAL A 686 -38.11 0.01 -30.90
C VAL A 686 -38.55 -0.34 -29.48
N ARG A 687 -38.91 -1.60 -29.29
CA ARG A 687 -38.95 -2.26 -27.98
C ARG A 687 -37.70 -3.12 -27.86
N ILE A 688 -37.16 -3.24 -26.65
CA ILE A 688 -36.03 -4.13 -26.36
C ILE A 688 -36.36 -4.87 -25.06
N SER A 689 -36.59 -6.17 -25.18
CA SER A 689 -36.71 -7.11 -24.06
C SER A 689 -35.36 -7.36 -23.39
N ARG A 690 -35.33 -8.12 -22.29
CA ARG A 690 -34.05 -8.56 -21.72
C ARG A 690 -33.35 -9.52 -22.67
N ILE A 691 -34.07 -10.47 -23.27
CA ILE A 691 -33.44 -11.48 -24.13
C ILE A 691 -32.74 -10.83 -25.35
N GLU A 692 -33.40 -9.89 -26.03
CA GLU A 692 -32.81 -9.14 -27.16
C GLU A 692 -31.55 -8.36 -26.74
N LEU A 693 -31.53 -7.78 -25.53
CA LEU A 693 -30.36 -7.06 -25.03
C LEU A 693 -29.15 -7.99 -24.82
N TYR A 694 -29.38 -9.25 -24.44
CA TYR A 694 -28.31 -10.26 -24.34
C TYR A 694 -27.88 -10.78 -25.72
N ASP A 695 -28.81 -10.93 -26.67
CA ASP A 695 -28.48 -11.30 -28.06
C ASP A 695 -27.51 -10.26 -28.67
N ILE A 696 -27.89 -8.98 -28.62
CA ILE A 696 -27.09 -7.87 -29.17
C ILE A 696 -25.75 -7.72 -28.44
N PHE A 697 -25.73 -7.88 -27.11
CA PHE A 697 -24.47 -7.84 -26.35
C PHE A 697 -23.54 -9.00 -26.71
N ALA A 698 -24.05 -10.23 -26.84
CA ALA A 698 -23.24 -11.39 -27.18
C ALA A 698 -22.63 -11.29 -28.58
N ASP A 699 -23.43 -10.89 -29.57
CA ASP A 699 -22.98 -10.67 -30.94
C ASP A 699 -21.91 -9.55 -31.02
N ASN A 700 -22.18 -8.37 -30.44
CA ASN A 700 -21.20 -7.28 -30.40
C ASN A 700 -19.91 -7.67 -29.66
N TRP A 701 -20.00 -8.40 -28.54
CA TRP A 701 -18.83 -8.85 -27.79
C TRP A 701 -17.95 -9.78 -28.63
N LEU A 702 -18.56 -10.76 -29.32
CA LEU A 702 -17.84 -11.71 -30.15
C LEU A 702 -17.24 -11.05 -31.40
N ARG A 703 -17.93 -10.10 -32.03
CA ARG A 703 -17.38 -9.29 -33.14
C ARG A 703 -16.18 -8.44 -32.70
N CYS A 704 -16.22 -7.83 -31.51
CA CYS A 704 -15.06 -7.13 -30.96
C CYS A 704 -13.94 -8.08 -30.52
N GLY A 705 -14.27 -9.32 -30.11
CA GLY A 705 -13.28 -10.39 -29.92
C GLY A 705 -12.53 -10.72 -31.20
N LEU A 706 -13.27 -11.00 -32.27
CA LEU A 706 -12.74 -11.24 -33.62
C LEU A 706 -11.86 -10.08 -34.11
N GLN A 707 -12.31 -8.83 -33.96
CA GLN A 707 -11.53 -7.67 -34.39
C GLN A 707 -10.22 -7.52 -33.61
N ARG A 708 -10.23 -7.75 -32.29
CA ARG A 708 -9.00 -7.77 -31.48
C ARG A 708 -8.06 -8.91 -31.86
N LEU A 709 -8.56 -10.07 -32.32
CA LEU A 709 -7.70 -11.14 -32.83
C LEU A 709 -7.01 -10.73 -34.15
N ARG A 710 -7.75 -10.14 -35.10
CA ARG A 710 -7.19 -9.59 -36.36
C ARG A 710 -6.08 -8.57 -36.14
N GLU A 711 -6.22 -7.74 -35.11
CA GLU A 711 -5.26 -6.69 -34.74
C GLU A 711 -4.11 -7.23 -33.87
N SER A 712 -4.21 -8.46 -33.36
CA SER A 712 -3.23 -9.01 -32.42
C SER A 712 -1.97 -9.58 -33.10
N THR A 713 -0.82 -9.44 -32.44
CA THR A 713 0.42 -10.08 -32.87
C THR A 713 0.45 -11.52 -32.38
N MET A 714 0.19 -12.47 -33.28
CA MET A 714 0.15 -13.92 -33.00
C MET A 714 1.36 -14.67 -33.59
N SER A 715 1.60 -15.90 -33.14
CA SER A 715 2.57 -16.80 -33.79
C SER A 715 1.99 -17.36 -35.10
N GLU A 716 2.85 -17.76 -36.05
CA GLU A 716 2.42 -18.31 -37.35
C GLU A 716 1.41 -19.45 -37.17
N ALA A 717 1.75 -20.45 -36.35
CA ALA A 717 0.89 -21.60 -36.11
C ALA A 717 -0.37 -21.29 -35.27
N ASP A 718 -0.50 -20.09 -34.70
CA ASP A 718 -1.76 -19.59 -34.12
C ASP A 718 -2.55 -18.73 -35.13
N ARG A 719 -1.90 -18.16 -36.15
CA ARG A 719 -2.55 -17.52 -37.29
C ARG A 719 -3.21 -18.55 -38.21
N ASP A 720 -2.53 -19.66 -38.51
CA ASP A 720 -3.11 -20.76 -39.30
C ASP A 720 -4.47 -21.21 -38.68
N ALA A 721 -4.48 -21.45 -37.36
CA ALA A 721 -5.65 -21.83 -36.59
C ALA A 721 -6.66 -20.67 -36.34
N PHE A 722 -6.34 -19.44 -36.73
CA PHE A 722 -7.27 -18.32 -36.76
C PHE A 722 -7.90 -18.16 -38.15
N GLU A 723 -7.12 -18.35 -39.22
CA GLU A 723 -7.62 -18.34 -40.61
C GLU A 723 -8.64 -19.47 -40.83
N GLU A 724 -8.44 -20.65 -40.22
CA GLU A 724 -9.44 -21.75 -40.18
C GLU A 724 -10.75 -21.40 -39.43
N LEU A 725 -10.73 -20.41 -38.53
CA LEU A 725 -11.90 -19.98 -37.76
C LEU A 725 -12.57 -18.70 -38.27
N GLU A 726 -11.89 -17.91 -39.11
CA GLU A 726 -12.25 -16.49 -39.30
C GLU A 726 -13.62 -16.29 -39.97
N SER A 727 -14.00 -17.13 -40.94
CA SER A 727 -15.27 -17.03 -41.67
C SER A 727 -16.48 -17.16 -40.74
N ASP A 728 -16.43 -18.14 -39.83
CA ASP A 728 -17.54 -18.59 -39.01
C ASP A 728 -17.32 -18.30 -37.51
N PHE A 729 -16.38 -17.41 -37.20
CA PHE A 729 -15.90 -17.17 -35.84
C PHE A 729 -17.02 -16.87 -34.83
N VAL A 730 -17.99 -16.03 -35.22
CA VAL A 730 -19.09 -15.63 -34.32
C VAL A 730 -20.07 -16.79 -34.09
N PRO A 731 -20.58 -17.50 -35.13
CA PRO A 731 -21.28 -18.79 -34.95
C PRO A 731 -20.53 -19.81 -34.09
N LEU A 732 -19.24 -20.05 -34.37
CA LEU A 732 -18.42 -21.03 -33.64
C LEU A 732 -18.22 -20.64 -32.17
N ALA A 733 -17.99 -19.36 -31.88
CA ALA A 733 -17.86 -18.86 -30.52
C ALA A 733 -19.20 -18.85 -29.76
N MET A 734 -20.32 -18.60 -30.44
CA MET A 734 -21.66 -18.73 -29.85
C MET A 734 -21.93 -20.18 -29.43
N LYS A 735 -21.69 -21.13 -30.35
CA LYS A 735 -21.79 -22.57 -30.09
C LYS A 735 -20.88 -23.04 -28.96
N TYR A 736 -19.62 -22.59 -28.93
CA TYR A 736 -18.68 -22.87 -27.84
C TYR A 736 -19.24 -22.42 -26.47
N LEU A 737 -19.91 -21.26 -26.40
CA LEU A 737 -20.50 -20.74 -25.15
C LEU A 737 -21.76 -21.51 -24.74
N GLU A 738 -22.57 -21.93 -25.70
CA GLU A 738 -23.74 -22.79 -25.51
C GLU A 738 -23.33 -24.19 -25.01
N GLU A 739 -22.33 -24.82 -25.63
CA GLU A 739 -21.77 -26.10 -25.20
C GLU A 739 -21.08 -26.02 -23.84
N LEU A 740 -20.28 -24.98 -23.58
CA LEU A 740 -19.66 -24.72 -22.29
C LEU A 740 -20.71 -24.52 -21.18
N SER A 741 -21.77 -23.76 -21.48
CA SER A 741 -22.87 -23.54 -20.53
C SER A 741 -23.58 -24.86 -20.18
N THR A 742 -23.86 -25.69 -21.19
CA THR A 742 -24.46 -27.01 -21.04
C THR A 742 -23.56 -27.94 -20.23
N ALA A 743 -22.25 -27.94 -20.48
CA ALA A 743 -21.28 -28.75 -19.74
C ALA A 743 -21.19 -28.33 -18.27
N ILE A 744 -21.27 -27.02 -17.97
CA ILE A 744 -21.33 -26.50 -16.60
C ILE A 744 -22.60 -26.92 -15.88
N PHE A 745 -23.77 -26.85 -16.53
CA PHE A 745 -25.03 -27.32 -15.94
C PHE A 745 -25.09 -28.84 -15.77
N LYS A 746 -24.50 -29.61 -16.70
CA LYS A 746 -24.51 -31.08 -16.69
C LYS A 746 -23.53 -31.71 -15.68
N ASN A 747 -22.31 -31.17 -15.55
CA ASN A 747 -21.24 -31.85 -14.81
C ASN A 747 -20.98 -31.26 -13.40
N GLN A 748 -21.48 -30.05 -13.11
CA GLN A 748 -21.34 -29.42 -11.80
C GLN A 748 -22.63 -28.71 -11.34
N ASP A 749 -23.79 -29.26 -11.73
CA ASP A 749 -25.16 -28.79 -11.44
C ASP A 749 -25.40 -27.29 -11.74
N GLY A 750 -24.53 -26.66 -12.53
CA GLY A 750 -24.50 -25.23 -12.72
C GLY A 750 -23.90 -24.46 -11.54
N ASN A 751 -22.76 -24.87 -10.99
CA ASN A 751 -21.84 -23.96 -10.30
C ASN A 751 -21.21 -23.00 -11.35
N PRO A 752 -21.18 -21.66 -11.15
CA PRO A 752 -20.55 -20.72 -12.10
C PRO A 752 -19.02 -20.80 -12.21
N VAL A 753 -18.32 -21.45 -11.29
CA VAL A 753 -16.85 -21.48 -11.23
C VAL A 753 -16.35 -22.86 -11.67
N VAL A 754 -15.69 -22.93 -12.82
CA VAL A 754 -14.97 -24.11 -13.29
C VAL A 754 -13.56 -24.08 -12.72
N THR A 755 -13.06 -25.20 -12.22
CA THR A 755 -11.64 -25.39 -11.88
C THR A 755 -10.99 -26.26 -12.96
N PHE A 756 -9.81 -25.88 -13.44
CA PHE A 756 -9.06 -26.58 -14.47
C PHE A 756 -7.55 -26.50 -14.24
N ASP A 757 -6.93 -27.65 -13.94
CA ASP A 757 -5.49 -27.89 -13.90
C ASP A 757 -5.10 -28.79 -15.07
N GLU A 758 -4.45 -28.22 -16.10
CA GLU A 758 -4.07 -28.92 -17.34
C GLU A 758 -3.25 -30.21 -17.12
N ARG A 759 -2.60 -30.38 -15.95
CA ARG A 759 -1.84 -31.59 -15.61
C ARG A 759 -2.69 -32.74 -15.07
N LYS A 760 -3.97 -32.51 -14.79
CA LYS A 760 -4.90 -33.45 -14.14
C LYS A 760 -6.18 -33.59 -14.93
N ASP A 761 -6.77 -32.46 -15.29
CA ASP A 761 -8.15 -32.36 -15.77
C ASP A 761 -8.21 -32.37 -17.31
N ARG A 762 -7.09 -32.73 -17.97
CA ARG A 762 -6.91 -32.65 -19.43
C ARG A 762 -7.90 -33.51 -20.21
N ASP A 763 -8.16 -34.70 -19.68
CA ASP A 763 -9.03 -35.71 -20.28
C ASP A 763 -10.44 -35.69 -19.65
N GLU A 764 -10.71 -34.73 -18.75
CA GLU A 764 -12.04 -34.42 -18.23
C GLU A 764 -12.78 -33.41 -19.13
N TRP A 765 -14.07 -33.18 -18.87
CA TRP A 765 -14.90 -32.29 -19.71
C TRP A 765 -14.37 -30.85 -19.78
N GLN A 766 -13.64 -30.39 -18.75
CA GLN A 766 -13.00 -29.09 -18.70
C GLN A 766 -11.91 -28.94 -19.78
N GLY A 767 -11.19 -30.01 -20.11
CA GLY A 767 -10.14 -30.00 -21.12
C GLY A 767 -10.62 -29.53 -22.49
N ASN A 768 -11.84 -29.91 -22.87
CA ASN A 768 -12.49 -29.51 -24.13
C ASN A 768 -12.76 -28.00 -24.25
N PHE A 769 -12.78 -27.26 -23.13
CA PHE A 769 -13.07 -25.82 -23.13
C PHE A 769 -11.90 -24.96 -22.64
N PHE A 770 -11.09 -25.47 -21.73
CA PHE A 770 -10.02 -24.74 -21.03
C PHE A 770 -8.60 -25.19 -21.39
N GLY A 771 -8.46 -26.29 -22.14
CA GLY A 771 -7.17 -26.81 -22.60
C GLY A 771 -6.42 -25.92 -23.60
N SER A 772 -5.28 -26.45 -24.07
CA SER A 772 -4.29 -25.76 -24.92
C SER A 772 -4.39 -26.07 -26.42
N ASN A 773 -5.49 -26.68 -26.90
CA ASN A 773 -5.83 -26.62 -28.32
C ASN A 773 -5.94 -25.14 -28.77
N ARG A 774 -5.50 -24.83 -30.00
CA ARG A 774 -5.38 -23.45 -30.47
C ARG A 774 -6.73 -22.80 -30.73
N GLU A 775 -7.61 -23.47 -31.48
CA GLU A 775 -8.95 -22.95 -31.79
C GLU A 775 -9.73 -22.65 -30.50
N ILE A 776 -9.78 -23.62 -29.59
CA ILE A 776 -10.42 -23.52 -28.27
C ILE A 776 -9.81 -22.37 -27.45
N ARG A 777 -8.51 -22.10 -27.58
CA ARG A 777 -7.85 -20.96 -26.93
C ARG A 777 -8.25 -19.62 -27.58
N LEU A 778 -8.30 -19.54 -28.91
CA LEU A 778 -8.70 -18.35 -29.68
C LEU A 778 -10.16 -17.95 -29.44
N LEU A 779 -11.06 -18.93 -29.46
CA LEU A 779 -12.47 -18.77 -29.09
C LEU A 779 -12.56 -18.29 -27.62
N ARG A 780 -11.89 -18.99 -26.69
CA ARG A 780 -11.94 -18.68 -25.25
C ARG A 780 -11.48 -17.27 -24.90
N VAL A 781 -10.41 -16.74 -25.51
CA VAL A 781 -9.94 -15.36 -25.22
C VAL A 781 -10.86 -14.27 -25.78
N SER A 782 -11.71 -14.60 -26.76
CA SER A 782 -12.69 -13.69 -27.34
C SER A 782 -14.04 -13.72 -26.62
N CYS A 783 -14.34 -14.80 -25.91
CA CYS A 783 -15.59 -15.00 -25.18
C CYS A 783 -15.70 -14.16 -23.89
N PRO A 784 -16.92 -13.94 -23.35
CA PRO A 784 -17.13 -13.27 -22.06
C PRO A 784 -16.84 -14.19 -20.86
N VAL A 785 -15.69 -14.87 -20.87
CA VAL A 785 -15.23 -15.83 -19.85
C VAL A 785 -13.92 -15.32 -19.26
N ILE A 786 -13.87 -15.19 -17.93
CA ILE A 786 -12.78 -14.53 -17.20
C ILE A 786 -12.09 -15.47 -16.21
N PRO A 787 -10.78 -15.28 -15.94
CA PRO A 787 -10.11 -15.94 -14.84
C PRO A 787 -10.68 -15.47 -13.50
N SER A 788 -10.77 -16.39 -12.53
CA SER A 788 -11.31 -16.16 -11.19
C SER A 788 -10.31 -16.60 -10.10
N GLY A 789 -9.02 -16.47 -10.40
CA GLY A 789 -7.91 -16.98 -9.59
C GLY A 789 -7.05 -17.98 -10.39
N LYS A 790 -6.06 -18.58 -9.72
CA LYS A 790 -5.24 -19.65 -10.32
C LYS A 790 -6.12 -20.85 -10.66
N ASN A 791 -6.03 -21.35 -11.89
CA ASN A 791 -6.72 -22.54 -12.37
C ASN A 791 -8.26 -22.48 -12.22
N LYS A 792 -8.87 -21.28 -12.20
CA LYS A 792 -10.31 -21.08 -12.05
C LYS A 792 -10.87 -20.12 -13.09
N HIS A 793 -12.00 -20.48 -13.70
CA HIS A 793 -12.66 -19.75 -14.78
C HIS A 793 -14.15 -19.60 -14.51
N ARG A 794 -14.75 -18.50 -14.99
CA ARG A 794 -16.20 -18.25 -14.90
C ARG A 794 -16.65 -17.30 -16.01
N PHE A 795 -17.95 -17.29 -16.33
CA PHE A 795 -18.52 -16.21 -17.14
C PHE A 795 -18.40 -14.86 -16.43
N LEU A 796 -18.27 -13.77 -17.19
CA LEU A 796 -18.15 -12.38 -16.70
C LEU A 796 -19.20 -12.04 -15.63
N HIS A 797 -20.43 -12.51 -15.84
CA HIS A 797 -21.52 -12.51 -14.87
C HIS A 797 -22.37 -13.79 -15.04
N ARG A 798 -22.91 -14.35 -13.95
CA ARG A 798 -23.66 -15.62 -13.98
C ARG A 798 -24.89 -15.59 -14.88
N SER A 799 -25.54 -14.42 -15.07
CA SER A 799 -26.65 -14.33 -16.03
C SER A 799 -26.26 -14.66 -17.46
N LEU A 800 -24.99 -14.51 -17.86
CA LEU A 800 -24.52 -14.88 -19.20
C LEU A 800 -24.49 -16.40 -19.36
N LEU A 801 -23.96 -17.12 -18.36
CA LEU A 801 -24.04 -18.59 -18.28
C LEU A 801 -25.50 -19.08 -18.33
N GLU A 802 -26.41 -18.40 -17.63
CA GLU A 802 -27.85 -18.70 -17.65
C GLU A 802 -28.51 -18.36 -19.00
N TYR A 803 -28.04 -17.32 -19.69
CA TYR A 803 -28.49 -16.93 -21.03
C TYR A 803 -28.01 -17.89 -22.13
N PHE A 804 -26.71 -18.20 -22.23
CA PHE A 804 -26.20 -19.15 -23.21
C PHE A 804 -26.80 -20.54 -23.00
N TYR A 805 -27.03 -20.95 -21.75
CA TYR A 805 -27.75 -22.19 -21.48
C TYR A 805 -29.21 -22.13 -21.96
N SER A 806 -29.91 -20.99 -21.81
CA SER A 806 -31.26 -20.83 -22.36
C SER A 806 -31.31 -20.96 -23.88
N ARG A 807 -30.32 -20.45 -24.62
CA ARG A 807 -30.25 -20.57 -26.10
C ARG A 807 -30.30 -22.04 -26.55
N THR A 808 -29.66 -22.95 -25.82
CA THR A 808 -29.68 -24.39 -26.15
C THR A 808 -31.07 -25.03 -26.18
N PHE A 809 -32.08 -24.39 -25.59
CA PHE A 809 -33.48 -24.82 -25.62
C PHE A 809 -34.36 -24.07 -26.62
N SER A 810 -33.92 -22.93 -27.18
CA SER A 810 -34.67 -22.18 -28.21
C SER A 810 -34.10 -22.34 -29.61
N ASP A 811 -32.78 -22.51 -29.73
CA ASP A 811 -32.04 -22.47 -30.99
C ASP A 811 -31.87 -23.88 -31.59
N SER A 812 -32.65 -24.86 -31.09
CA SER A 812 -32.72 -26.25 -31.54
C SER A 812 -33.42 -26.36 -32.91
N LYS A 813 -32.75 -25.86 -33.95
CA LYS A 813 -33.16 -26.03 -35.35
C LYS A 813 -33.11 -27.50 -35.76
N ASP A 814 -34.10 -27.91 -36.55
CA ASP A 814 -34.05 -29.16 -37.32
C ASP A 814 -32.91 -29.07 -38.36
N PRO A 815 -32.00 -30.06 -38.46
CA PRO A 815 -30.81 -29.95 -39.33
C PRO A 815 -31.05 -29.89 -40.84
N GLU A 816 -32.29 -30.12 -41.30
CA GLU A 816 -32.65 -30.28 -42.73
C GLU A 816 -33.34 -29.03 -43.31
N ALA A 817 -33.32 -27.90 -42.59
CA ALA A 817 -33.86 -26.63 -43.05
C ALA A 817 -32.80 -25.75 -43.74
N GLU A 818 -32.07 -26.31 -44.70
CA GLU A 818 -31.39 -25.52 -45.73
C GLU A 818 -32.46 -24.95 -46.66
N THR A 819 -32.70 -23.64 -46.57
CA THR A 819 -33.52 -22.92 -47.55
C THR A 819 -32.62 -22.44 -48.68
N ASP A 820 -32.74 -23.05 -49.87
CA ASP A 820 -32.21 -22.48 -51.10
C ASP A 820 -32.68 -21.02 -51.24
N GLU A 821 -31.79 -20.10 -51.65
CA GLU A 821 -32.00 -18.65 -51.51
C GLU A 821 -33.00 -18.01 -52.52
N ASP A 822 -33.77 -18.81 -53.27
CA ASP A 822 -34.52 -18.38 -54.47
C ASP A 822 -36.07 -18.38 -54.37
N ASP A 823 -36.69 -18.81 -53.25
CA ASP A 823 -38.17 -18.87 -53.10
C ASP A 823 -38.74 -17.91 -52.03
N ASP A 824 -39.75 -17.11 -52.41
CA ASP A 824 -40.49 -16.17 -51.55
C ASP A 824 -41.45 -16.90 -50.57
N GLU A 825 -41.39 -16.54 -49.29
CA GLU A 825 -42.11 -17.12 -48.13
C GLU A 825 -41.94 -18.64 -47.87
N PRO A 826 -41.26 -19.06 -46.78
CA PRO A 826 -41.16 -20.48 -46.44
C PRO A 826 -42.54 -21.07 -46.09
N PRO A 827 -42.87 -22.29 -46.57
CA PRO A 827 -44.20 -22.86 -46.42
C PRO A 827 -44.57 -23.08 -44.93
N PRO A 828 -45.87 -22.93 -44.56
CA PRO A 828 -46.30 -23.02 -43.17
C PRO A 828 -46.05 -24.41 -42.60
N ARG A 829 -45.08 -24.52 -41.67
CA ARG A 829 -44.64 -25.77 -41.03
C ARG A 829 -45.83 -26.60 -40.55
N THR A 830 -46.00 -27.79 -41.14
CA THR A 830 -47.11 -28.69 -40.81
C THR A 830 -47.00 -29.19 -39.37
N PHE A 831 -48.14 -29.42 -38.71
CA PHE A 831 -48.20 -29.93 -37.33
C PHE A 831 -47.46 -31.27 -37.11
N ALA A 832 -47.26 -32.06 -38.18
CA ALA A 832 -46.43 -33.26 -38.17
C ALA A 832 -44.92 -32.94 -38.01
N MET A 833 -44.39 -31.99 -38.78
CA MET A 833 -42.98 -31.58 -38.69
C MET A 833 -42.64 -30.99 -37.32
N VAL A 834 -43.57 -30.21 -36.73
CA VAL A 834 -43.41 -29.70 -35.35
C VAL A 834 -43.38 -30.86 -34.33
N ARG A 835 -44.07 -31.97 -34.58
CA ARG A 835 -44.03 -33.17 -33.72
C ARG A 835 -42.73 -33.97 -33.83
N GLU A 836 -42.10 -33.99 -35.00
CA GLU A 836 -40.78 -34.61 -35.18
C GLU A 836 -39.70 -33.74 -34.51
N SER A 837 -39.76 -32.42 -34.72
CA SER A 837 -38.88 -31.42 -34.09
C SER A 837 -38.83 -31.51 -32.56
N ILE A 838 -39.97 -31.73 -31.88
CA ILE A 838 -40.00 -31.84 -30.42
C ILE A 838 -39.47 -33.18 -29.87
N ALA A 839 -39.24 -34.21 -30.69
CA ALA A 839 -38.88 -35.55 -30.22
C ALA A 839 -37.47 -35.60 -29.59
N GLY A 840 -36.51 -34.90 -30.17
CA GLY A 840 -35.14 -34.77 -29.65
C GLY A 840 -34.94 -33.63 -28.65
N HIS A 841 -35.97 -32.82 -28.38
CA HIS A 841 -35.82 -31.49 -27.77
C HIS A 841 -35.20 -31.51 -26.36
N PRO A 842 -34.21 -30.65 -26.02
CA PRO A 842 -33.49 -30.72 -24.74
C PRO A 842 -34.35 -30.62 -23.47
N LEU A 843 -35.52 -29.99 -23.52
CA LEU A 843 -36.50 -29.97 -22.40
C LEU A 843 -37.04 -31.37 -22.01
N ARG A 844 -36.97 -32.36 -22.89
CA ARG A 844 -37.27 -33.78 -22.59
C ARG A 844 -36.21 -34.44 -21.73
N GLN A 845 -34.96 -33.94 -21.78
CA GLN A 845 -33.80 -34.57 -21.17
C GLN A 845 -33.32 -33.85 -19.90
N GLN A 846 -33.41 -32.51 -19.87
CA GLN A 846 -32.87 -31.68 -18.80
C GLN A 846 -33.96 -30.92 -18.04
N SER A 847 -33.77 -30.72 -16.73
CA SER A 847 -34.73 -30.02 -15.86
C SER A 847 -34.21 -28.63 -15.45
N ILE A 848 -34.84 -27.59 -15.95
CA ILE A 848 -34.55 -26.18 -15.69
C ILE A 848 -35.47 -25.57 -14.62
N LEU A 849 -36.36 -26.35 -14.00
CA LEU A 849 -37.34 -25.87 -12.99
C LEU A 849 -36.70 -25.17 -11.77
N ASN A 850 -35.43 -25.46 -11.48
CA ASN A 850 -34.65 -24.81 -10.42
C ASN A 850 -33.87 -23.55 -10.89
N GLN A 851 -33.97 -23.16 -12.16
CA GLN A 851 -33.21 -22.08 -12.79
C GLN A 851 -34.14 -20.94 -13.25
N PRO A 852 -34.67 -20.11 -12.33
CA PRO A 852 -35.73 -19.15 -12.64
C PRO A 852 -35.36 -18.10 -13.69
N LEU A 853 -34.08 -17.73 -13.81
CA LEU A 853 -33.65 -16.80 -14.87
C LEU A 853 -33.59 -17.46 -16.26
N VAL A 854 -33.29 -18.77 -16.33
CA VAL A 854 -33.33 -19.54 -17.59
C VAL A 854 -34.77 -19.63 -18.09
N ILE A 855 -35.72 -19.95 -17.19
CA ILE A 855 -37.16 -19.94 -17.50
C ILE A 855 -37.60 -18.54 -17.96
N GLN A 856 -37.10 -17.47 -17.32
CA GLN A 856 -37.41 -16.09 -17.72
C GLN A 856 -36.86 -15.75 -19.11
N PHE A 857 -35.63 -16.13 -19.44
CA PHE A 857 -35.08 -15.95 -20.79
C PHE A 857 -35.90 -16.70 -21.85
N LEU A 858 -36.31 -17.95 -21.59
CA LEU A 858 -37.17 -18.72 -22.49
C LEU A 858 -38.58 -18.13 -22.60
N ALA A 859 -39.13 -17.59 -21.51
CA ALA A 859 -40.44 -16.95 -21.51
C ALA A 859 -40.44 -15.64 -22.32
N GLU A 860 -39.35 -14.87 -22.28
CA GLU A 860 -39.16 -13.70 -23.15
C GLU A 860 -38.91 -14.13 -24.61
N ARG A 861 -38.06 -15.15 -24.86
CA ARG A 861 -37.83 -15.71 -26.21
C ARG A 861 -39.14 -16.15 -26.86
N ALA A 862 -40.00 -16.86 -26.13
CA ALA A 862 -41.32 -17.31 -26.61
C ALA A 862 -42.34 -16.19 -26.89
N GLN A 863 -42.06 -14.93 -26.53
CA GLN A 863 -42.85 -13.77 -26.95
C GLN A 863 -42.40 -13.20 -28.31
N VAL A 864 -41.15 -13.46 -28.71
CA VAL A 864 -40.52 -12.93 -29.94
C VAL A 864 -40.45 -14.00 -31.03
N ASP A 865 -40.04 -15.21 -30.66
CA ASP A 865 -39.89 -16.37 -31.54
C ASP A 865 -41.22 -17.15 -31.66
N MET A 866 -41.77 -17.20 -32.88
CA MET A 866 -43.00 -17.93 -33.18
C MET A 866 -42.79 -19.44 -33.33
N VAL A 867 -41.61 -19.91 -33.74
CA VAL A 867 -41.29 -21.34 -33.91
C VAL A 867 -41.10 -21.99 -32.55
N PHE A 868 -40.27 -21.39 -31.69
CA PHE A 868 -40.06 -21.88 -30.32
C PHE A 868 -41.38 -21.89 -29.53
N LYS A 869 -42.21 -20.85 -29.69
CA LYS A 869 -43.57 -20.80 -29.12
C LYS A 869 -44.49 -21.92 -29.64
N GLN A 870 -44.40 -22.30 -30.92
CA GLN A 870 -45.15 -23.45 -31.46
C GLN A 870 -44.64 -24.78 -30.90
N GLN A 871 -43.32 -24.97 -30.80
CA GLN A 871 -42.72 -26.16 -30.18
C GLN A 871 -43.17 -26.31 -28.71
N LEU A 872 -43.18 -25.22 -27.92
CA LEU A 872 -43.68 -25.23 -26.53
C LEU A 872 -45.15 -25.62 -26.44
N LEU A 873 -46.02 -25.10 -27.31
CA LEU A 873 -47.43 -25.47 -27.36
C LEU A 873 -47.59 -26.96 -27.73
N ALA A 874 -46.85 -27.44 -28.73
CA ALA A 874 -46.86 -28.84 -29.14
C ALA A 874 -46.37 -29.79 -28.03
N MET A 875 -45.43 -29.38 -27.17
CA MET A 875 -45.02 -30.15 -25.99
C MET A 875 -46.12 -30.26 -24.91
N VAL A 876 -46.97 -29.23 -24.76
CA VAL A 876 -48.14 -29.30 -23.86
C VAL A 876 -49.26 -30.18 -24.44
N GLU A 877 -49.31 -30.30 -25.77
CA GLU A 877 -50.25 -31.17 -26.49
C GLU A 877 -49.76 -32.64 -26.59
N SER A 878 -48.46 -32.88 -26.61
CA SER A 878 -47.86 -34.24 -26.66
C SER A 878 -47.80 -34.90 -25.27
N LEU A 879 -48.97 -35.08 -24.65
CA LEU A 879 -49.12 -35.84 -23.40
C LEU A 879 -49.13 -37.36 -23.64
N ASP A 880 -48.04 -37.86 -24.20
CA ASP A 880 -47.71 -39.28 -24.20
C ASP A 880 -47.33 -39.76 -22.77
N VAL A 881 -47.42 -41.07 -22.53
CA VAL A 881 -47.39 -41.65 -21.17
C VAL A 881 -45.96 -41.77 -20.59
N ASP A 882 -44.93 -41.39 -21.34
CA ASP A 882 -43.54 -41.47 -20.90
C ASP A 882 -43.11 -40.27 -20.02
N ALA A 883 -42.12 -40.49 -19.15
CA ALA A 883 -41.68 -39.50 -18.18
C ALA A 883 -40.98 -38.28 -18.79
N GLN A 884 -40.39 -38.40 -19.99
CA GLN A 884 -39.67 -37.31 -20.66
C GLN A 884 -40.64 -36.35 -21.35
N SER A 885 -41.69 -36.87 -21.99
CA SER A 885 -42.81 -36.07 -22.51
C SER A 885 -43.53 -35.32 -21.39
N VAL A 886 -43.81 -35.99 -20.26
CA VAL A 886 -44.41 -35.34 -19.07
C VAL A 886 -43.50 -34.25 -18.50
N GLN A 887 -42.18 -34.48 -18.41
CA GLN A 887 -41.23 -33.46 -17.97
C GLN A 887 -41.24 -32.25 -18.91
N ALA A 888 -41.14 -32.46 -20.23
CA ALA A 888 -41.16 -31.39 -21.21
C ALA A 888 -42.46 -30.57 -21.15
N ALA A 889 -43.63 -31.23 -21.03
CA ALA A 889 -44.93 -30.58 -20.90
C ALA A 889 -45.03 -29.69 -19.64
N VAL A 890 -44.54 -30.16 -18.49
CA VAL A 890 -44.51 -29.36 -17.24
C VAL A 890 -43.63 -28.13 -17.39
N GLN A 891 -42.47 -28.25 -18.03
CA GLN A 891 -41.56 -27.13 -18.25
C GLN A 891 -42.12 -26.12 -19.26
N ALA A 892 -42.74 -26.61 -20.34
CA ALA A 892 -43.41 -25.76 -21.32
C ALA A 892 -44.60 -24.99 -20.70
N VAL A 893 -45.38 -25.61 -19.82
CA VAL A 893 -46.44 -24.92 -19.05
C VAL A 893 -45.86 -23.77 -18.21
N GLU A 894 -44.74 -23.98 -17.50
CA GLU A 894 -44.12 -22.93 -16.67
C GLU A 894 -43.60 -21.76 -17.53
N ILE A 895 -42.91 -22.06 -18.64
CA ILE A 895 -42.42 -21.05 -19.59
C ILE A 895 -43.58 -20.25 -20.20
N LEU A 896 -44.61 -20.91 -20.74
CA LEU A 896 -45.77 -20.25 -21.35
C LEU A 896 -46.57 -19.42 -20.33
N THR A 897 -46.67 -19.90 -19.08
CA THR A 897 -47.32 -19.17 -17.97
C THR A 897 -46.54 -17.91 -17.61
N MET A 898 -45.21 -18.00 -17.49
CA MET A 898 -44.35 -16.84 -17.24
C MET A 898 -44.37 -15.84 -18.41
N ALA A 899 -44.43 -16.33 -19.64
CA ALA A 899 -44.61 -15.55 -20.86
C ALA A 899 -46.01 -14.91 -20.99
N ARG A 900 -46.96 -15.25 -20.10
CA ARG A 900 -48.38 -14.82 -20.12
C ARG A 900 -49.13 -15.24 -21.40
N ILE A 901 -48.67 -16.29 -22.07
CA ILE A 901 -49.28 -16.83 -23.28
C ILE A 901 -50.46 -17.72 -22.89
N ARG A 902 -51.62 -17.55 -23.54
CA ARG A 902 -52.83 -18.34 -23.25
C ARG A 902 -52.85 -19.64 -24.05
N PHE A 903 -52.97 -20.77 -23.35
CA PHE A 903 -53.16 -22.11 -23.92
C PHE A 903 -54.48 -22.72 -23.42
N ASN A 904 -55.60 -22.16 -23.88
CA ASN A 904 -56.94 -22.58 -23.44
C ASN A 904 -57.40 -23.85 -24.19
N GLY A 905 -57.68 -24.93 -23.45
CA GLY A 905 -58.33 -26.14 -23.98
C GLY A 905 -57.83 -27.47 -23.41
N PHE A 906 -56.63 -27.48 -22.81
CA PHE A 906 -55.91 -28.72 -22.53
C PHE A 906 -56.27 -29.37 -21.18
N ASN A 907 -56.40 -30.69 -21.20
CA ASN A 907 -56.89 -31.48 -20.07
C ASN A 907 -55.77 -31.83 -19.09
N LEU A 908 -55.39 -30.87 -18.23
CA LEU A 908 -54.29 -30.95 -17.24
C LEU A 908 -54.51 -31.95 -16.09
N SER A 909 -55.33 -32.99 -16.28
CA SER A 909 -55.67 -33.99 -15.26
C SER A 909 -54.49 -34.92 -14.88
N GLY A 910 -53.52 -35.12 -15.78
CA GLY A 910 -52.31 -35.91 -15.51
C GLY A 910 -51.33 -35.23 -14.54
N ALA A 911 -51.08 -33.92 -14.72
CA ALA A 911 -50.04 -33.17 -14.01
C ALA A 911 -50.29 -32.97 -12.50
N ARG A 912 -51.48 -33.31 -11.98
CA ARG A 912 -51.84 -33.13 -10.55
C ARG A 912 -51.30 -34.19 -9.59
N LYS A 913 -50.56 -35.21 -10.06
CA LYS A 913 -50.11 -36.36 -9.24
C LYS A 913 -48.68 -36.29 -8.70
N GLN A 914 -47.90 -35.25 -9.02
CA GLN A 914 -46.59 -35.01 -8.42
C GLN A 914 -46.48 -33.54 -8.02
N LYS A 915 -46.59 -33.27 -6.71
CA LYS A 915 -46.40 -31.95 -6.10
C LYS A 915 -46.11 -32.09 -4.60
#